data_AF-A0A9W6EEC0-F1
#
_entry.id   AF-A0A9W6EEC0-F1
#
_cell.length_a   1.000
_cell.length_b   1.000
_cell.length_c   1.000
_cell.angle_alpha   90.00
_cell.angle_beta   90.00
_cell.angle_gamma   90.00
#
_symmetry.space_group_name_H-M   'P 1'
#
loop_
_entity.id
_entity.type
_entity.pdbx_description
1 polymer ?
#
loop_
_entity_poly.entity_id
_entity_poly.type
_entity_poly.pdbx_seq_one_letter_code
_entity_poly.pdbx_strand_id
1 'polypeptide(L)'
;MTRIWFITGSSRGLGLAITEAALNNGDSVIATARRPKQLASLVKKYGNERVLPVAVDVTDNDQVVQAVKSGHEKFGRIDVVINNAGYANTAAVEDIDVGDFCAQVDANLMGVVYVSKAVLPILRQQKSGHIFQVSSLGGRIGAPGLSAYQCAKWAVGGFSTVLSQEVAPFGIKITVLEPGGIRTDWAGSSMQVPPVSEPYQATVGTFAEYLRKSSGSEISIPSKIADIVIKLLDEKDPPLRLLVGPDAVEYAGKAAKDLRENDEKCHGVDTILDYGRELMEEIKKIRNTKELQQRPLIFIAHSFGGMILAHCLVKAIQTMEEDHPAITSLHRATYGMILFAIPHKGLVMDDIQQMLAGNKSHPREQLLQQISKKSDLLIHQLADFKNLIRDRKVVSFYETEQTRKLVFLPDHVENKVPLHVDHSMVVKFDTRNTAGYRTALDKLRQFSKDAPSVVAARFAQTRPKPQACSTVPFKRDPMLVGREDIIGAIKEGHKAIGHCHERVALTAIDYSYQIRASAPDMWVFWIHASNAARLEQGYQQIAAVAEILGRDDPKTDIFELVYQWLCDARNGRWMIVLDNTDDDGIFFSGNTSDERGPMVRFLPQAAHGSILITSRNGLAARNLVGSDSPVITVQPMNEEESLALLRARFPSHQPGESTEDEKALVEALEFIPLAISQAGSYIANRLPLVTVSGYLQLFRESESNRAHLLQHEGAKDLRRDPSIRNAVITTWQVSFEKIRHDQPAAPDLLALMSMFDRQGIPEYLLREDTDVLQFGDALAALISYSLIHLEIEGKFFDMHRLVQLSTRILLETQQELSLWQEKS
;
A
#
# COMPACT_ATOMS: atom_id res chain seq x y z
N MET A 1 -35.80 35.72 -46.28
CA MET A 1 -36.70 36.43 -45.35
C MET A 1 -35.85 37.39 -44.53
N THR A 2 -36.35 38.58 -44.24
CA THR A 2 -35.71 39.56 -43.34
C THR A 2 -35.57 38.95 -41.94
N ARG A 3 -34.36 38.98 -41.38
CA ARG A 3 -34.10 38.52 -40.00
C ARG A 3 -34.31 39.68 -39.02
N ILE A 4 -34.73 39.38 -37.80
CA ILE A 4 -34.87 40.34 -36.72
C ILE A 4 -33.76 40.14 -35.69
N TRP A 5 -32.97 41.19 -35.46
CA TRP A 5 -31.82 41.17 -34.59
C TRP A 5 -32.10 41.89 -33.27
N PHE A 6 -31.69 41.33 -32.14
CA PHE A 6 -31.63 42.02 -30.86
C PHE A 6 -30.17 42.22 -30.47
N ILE A 7 -29.68 43.46 -30.42
CA ILE A 7 -28.25 43.75 -30.23
C ILE A 7 -28.04 44.63 -29.02
N THR A 8 -27.30 44.14 -28.03
CA THR A 8 -26.91 44.94 -26.86
C THR A 8 -25.66 45.76 -27.11
N GLY A 9 -25.66 47.03 -26.68
CA GLY A 9 -24.50 47.92 -26.83
C GLY A 9 -24.27 48.36 -28.28
N SER A 10 -25.33 48.79 -28.98
CA SER A 10 -25.31 49.13 -30.41
C SER A 10 -24.74 50.51 -30.74
N SER A 11 -24.31 51.30 -29.74
CA SER A 11 -23.97 52.72 -29.95
C SER A 11 -22.53 52.98 -30.41
N ARG A 12 -21.61 52.04 -30.25
CA ARG A 12 -20.21 52.17 -30.66
C ARG A 12 -19.52 50.81 -30.81
N GLY A 13 -18.28 50.81 -31.30
CA GLY A 13 -17.41 49.64 -31.35
C GLY A 13 -18.00 48.50 -32.18
N LEU A 14 -17.82 47.26 -31.70
CA LEU A 14 -18.28 46.06 -32.40
C LEU A 14 -19.81 45.99 -32.55
N GLY A 15 -20.56 46.34 -31.50
CA GLY A 15 -22.04 46.33 -31.54
C GLY A 15 -22.61 47.25 -32.62
N LEU A 16 -22.03 48.44 -32.81
CA LEU A 16 -22.40 49.34 -33.90
C LEU A 16 -22.06 48.72 -35.27
N ALA A 17 -20.86 48.15 -35.43
CA ALA A 17 -20.47 47.52 -36.69
C ALA A 17 -21.38 46.34 -37.08
N ILE A 18 -21.76 45.49 -36.12
CA ILE A 18 -22.72 44.39 -36.35
C ILE A 18 -24.11 44.94 -36.70
N THR A 19 -24.55 45.99 -36.01
CA THR A 19 -25.83 46.66 -36.29
C THR A 19 -25.87 47.20 -37.72
N GLU A 20 -24.81 47.90 -38.16
CA GLU A 20 -24.71 48.41 -39.52
C GLU A 20 -24.65 47.29 -40.56
N ALA A 21 -23.90 46.21 -40.30
CA ALA A 21 -23.82 45.05 -41.19
C ALA A 21 -25.19 44.38 -41.37
N ALA A 22 -25.95 44.15 -40.29
CA ALA A 22 -27.30 43.60 -40.36
C ALA A 22 -28.25 44.51 -41.17
N LEU A 23 -28.24 45.82 -40.90
CA LEU A 23 -29.09 46.80 -41.60
C LEU A 23 -28.74 46.96 -43.08
N ASN A 24 -27.45 46.82 -43.43
CA ASN A 24 -26.96 46.81 -44.81
C ASN A 24 -27.36 45.51 -45.53
N ASN A 25 -27.48 44.40 -44.82
CA ASN A 25 -27.98 43.12 -45.34
C ASN A 25 -29.51 43.10 -45.53
N GLY A 26 -30.20 44.21 -45.22
CA GLY A 26 -31.65 44.33 -45.36
C GLY A 26 -32.45 43.81 -44.16
N ASP A 27 -31.78 43.44 -43.07
CA ASP A 27 -32.40 42.97 -41.84
C ASP A 27 -32.94 44.14 -40.98
N SER A 28 -33.72 43.81 -39.95
CA SER A 28 -34.22 44.78 -38.97
C SER A 28 -33.59 44.55 -37.60
N VAL A 29 -33.34 45.64 -36.86
CA VAL A 29 -32.56 45.61 -35.62
C VAL A 29 -33.28 46.33 -34.48
N ILE A 30 -33.46 45.61 -33.38
CA ILE A 30 -33.74 46.14 -32.04
C ILE A 30 -32.38 46.53 -31.45
N ALA A 31 -32.00 47.79 -31.66
CA ALA A 31 -30.70 48.32 -31.30
C ALA A 31 -30.78 48.92 -29.89
N THR A 32 -30.06 48.33 -28.93
CA THR A 32 -30.12 48.82 -27.54
C THR A 32 -28.89 49.61 -27.14
N ALA A 33 -29.12 50.65 -26.34
CA ALA A 33 -28.07 51.45 -25.70
C ALA A 33 -28.63 52.11 -24.44
N ARG A 34 -27.79 52.35 -23.42
CA ARG A 34 -28.19 53.11 -22.22
C ARG A 34 -28.78 54.48 -22.54
N ARG A 35 -28.30 55.11 -23.63
CA ARG A 35 -28.81 56.39 -24.14
C ARG A 35 -29.24 56.24 -25.60
N PRO A 36 -30.53 55.94 -25.89
CA PRO A 36 -31.02 55.71 -27.26
C PRO A 36 -30.79 56.86 -28.23
N LYS A 37 -30.64 58.10 -27.74
CA LYS A 37 -30.28 59.27 -28.57
C LYS A 37 -28.99 59.05 -29.38
N GLN A 38 -28.07 58.22 -28.90
CA GLN A 38 -26.84 57.86 -29.63
C GLN A 38 -27.11 57.06 -30.91
N LEU A 39 -28.29 56.44 -31.04
CA LEU A 39 -28.69 55.63 -32.18
C LEU A 39 -29.49 56.43 -33.22
N ALA A 40 -29.69 57.74 -33.01
CA ALA A 40 -30.49 58.58 -33.90
C ALA A 40 -29.96 58.62 -35.35
N SER A 41 -28.63 58.51 -35.53
CA SER A 41 -28.00 58.44 -36.86
C SER A 41 -28.41 57.16 -37.62
N LEU A 42 -28.51 56.02 -36.94
CA LEU A 42 -28.95 54.76 -37.53
C LEU A 42 -30.41 54.85 -37.96
N VAL A 43 -31.27 55.39 -37.10
CA VAL A 43 -32.69 55.61 -37.42
C VAL A 43 -32.86 56.54 -38.61
N LYS A 44 -32.10 57.65 -38.65
CA LYS A 44 -32.14 58.61 -39.76
C LYS A 44 -31.71 57.96 -41.09
N LYS A 45 -30.72 57.06 -41.04
CA LYS A 45 -30.16 56.40 -42.24
C LYS A 45 -31.03 55.25 -42.75
N TYR A 46 -31.61 54.44 -41.85
CA TYR A 46 -32.23 53.16 -42.20
C TYR A 46 -33.75 53.09 -41.93
N GLY A 47 -34.32 54.13 -41.32
CA GLY A 47 -35.75 54.27 -41.05
C GLY A 47 -36.22 53.62 -39.74
N ASN A 48 -37.29 54.18 -39.16
CA ASN A 48 -37.95 53.64 -37.97
C ASN A 48 -38.61 52.28 -38.21
N GLU A 49 -38.91 51.93 -39.45
CA GLU A 49 -39.47 50.62 -39.80
C GLU A 49 -38.46 49.49 -39.51
N ARG A 50 -37.17 49.72 -39.77
CA ARG A 50 -36.12 48.69 -39.66
C ARG A 50 -35.26 48.81 -38.41
N VAL A 51 -35.25 49.96 -37.75
CA VAL A 51 -34.48 50.19 -36.52
C VAL A 51 -35.43 50.54 -35.38
N LEU A 52 -35.39 49.75 -34.31
CA LEU A 52 -36.03 50.08 -33.04
C LEU A 52 -34.95 50.44 -32.00
N PRO A 53 -34.72 51.73 -31.71
CA PRO A 53 -33.82 52.13 -30.64
C PRO A 53 -34.48 51.91 -29.28
N VAL A 54 -33.84 51.17 -28.37
CA VAL A 54 -34.38 50.89 -27.02
C VAL A 54 -33.38 51.25 -25.93
N ALA A 55 -33.86 51.89 -24.86
CA ALA A 55 -33.07 52.15 -23.66
C ALA A 55 -32.89 50.86 -22.88
N VAL A 56 -31.64 50.41 -22.71
CA VAL A 56 -31.32 49.24 -21.91
C VAL A 56 -30.01 49.49 -21.18
N ASP A 57 -30.05 49.42 -19.85
CA ASP A 57 -28.91 48.97 -19.06
C ASP A 57 -29.01 47.46 -18.88
N VAL A 58 -27.96 46.73 -19.26
CA VAL A 58 -27.98 45.26 -19.23
C VAL A 58 -27.87 44.70 -17.82
N THR A 59 -27.49 45.52 -16.84
CA THR A 59 -27.49 45.14 -15.41
C THR A 59 -28.89 45.15 -14.79
N ASP A 60 -29.87 45.77 -15.46
CA ASP A 60 -31.26 45.85 -15.02
C ASP A 60 -32.11 44.83 -15.80
N ASN A 61 -32.47 43.75 -15.11
CA ASN A 61 -33.24 42.65 -15.72
C ASN A 61 -34.62 43.10 -16.21
N ASP A 62 -35.29 44.04 -15.52
CA ASP A 62 -36.62 44.49 -15.91
C ASP A 62 -36.58 45.33 -17.19
N GLN A 63 -35.54 46.18 -17.33
CA GLN A 63 -35.28 46.88 -18.60
C GLN A 63 -35.01 45.91 -19.75
N VAL A 64 -34.24 44.85 -19.51
CA VAL A 64 -33.95 43.82 -20.52
C VAL A 64 -35.24 43.10 -20.95
N VAL A 65 -36.05 42.65 -20.00
CA VAL A 65 -37.33 41.97 -20.29
C VAL A 65 -38.26 42.88 -21.09
N GLN A 66 -38.38 44.15 -20.68
CA GLN A 66 -39.23 45.11 -21.37
C GLN A 66 -38.72 45.43 -22.79
N ALA A 67 -37.41 45.47 -23.00
CA ALA A 67 -36.82 45.70 -24.32
C ALA A 67 -37.05 44.52 -25.28
N VAL A 68 -36.86 43.29 -24.79
CA VAL A 68 -37.15 42.07 -25.57
C VAL A 68 -38.64 42.02 -25.93
N LYS A 69 -39.52 42.31 -24.97
CA LYS A 69 -40.96 42.38 -25.19
C LYS A 69 -41.33 43.44 -26.24
N SER A 70 -40.82 44.66 -26.11
CA SER A 70 -41.09 45.76 -27.05
C SER A 70 -40.60 45.44 -28.46
N GLY A 71 -39.43 44.79 -28.57
CA GLY A 71 -38.90 44.32 -29.85
C GLY A 71 -39.77 43.24 -30.49
N HIS A 72 -40.21 42.26 -29.69
CA HIS A 72 -41.11 41.20 -30.14
C HIS A 72 -42.50 41.73 -30.53
N GLU A 73 -43.05 42.69 -29.79
CA GLU A 73 -44.34 43.34 -30.12
C GLU A 73 -44.26 44.09 -31.46
N LYS A 74 -43.13 44.76 -31.74
CA LYS A 74 -42.95 45.50 -33.00
C LYS A 74 -42.72 44.59 -34.20
N PHE A 75 -41.87 43.57 -34.07
CA PHE A 75 -41.38 42.78 -35.20
C PHE A 75 -41.97 41.36 -35.28
N GLY A 76 -42.70 40.92 -34.27
CA GLY A 76 -43.36 39.61 -34.19
C GLY A 76 -42.44 38.41 -33.97
N ARG A 77 -41.12 38.58 -34.06
CA ARG A 77 -40.11 37.51 -33.90
C ARG A 77 -38.75 38.07 -33.51
N ILE A 78 -37.84 37.20 -33.07
CA ILE A 78 -36.41 37.52 -32.88
C ILE A 78 -35.61 36.34 -33.45
N ASP A 79 -34.72 36.59 -34.40
CA ASP A 79 -33.96 35.54 -35.09
C ASP A 79 -32.51 35.47 -34.62
N VAL A 80 -31.91 36.63 -34.38
CA VAL A 80 -30.50 36.74 -34.00
C VAL A 80 -30.37 37.60 -32.76
N VAL A 81 -29.62 37.13 -31.77
CA VAL A 81 -29.38 37.86 -30.52
C VAL A 81 -27.89 38.06 -30.36
N ILE A 82 -27.44 39.31 -30.22
CA ILE A 82 -26.04 39.66 -30.03
C ILE A 82 -25.88 40.28 -28.65
N ASN A 83 -25.33 39.49 -27.73
CA ASN A 83 -24.90 40.00 -26.43
C ASN A 83 -23.51 40.60 -26.55
N ASN A 84 -23.45 41.90 -26.80
CA ASN A 84 -22.20 42.65 -27.01
C ASN A 84 -21.89 43.67 -25.90
N ALA A 85 -22.90 44.15 -25.15
CA ALA A 85 -22.65 45.10 -24.08
C ALA A 85 -21.66 44.55 -23.03
N GLY A 86 -20.68 45.38 -22.65
CA GLY A 86 -19.63 45.03 -21.72
C GLY A 86 -18.52 46.08 -21.69
N TYR A 87 -17.71 46.06 -20.64
CA TYR A 87 -16.55 46.95 -20.47
C TYR A 87 -15.53 46.29 -19.53
N ALA A 88 -14.35 46.89 -19.39
CA ALA A 88 -13.35 46.43 -18.43
C ALA A 88 -12.68 47.63 -17.78
N ASN A 89 -12.32 47.51 -16.50
CA ASN A 89 -11.37 48.41 -15.84
C ASN A 89 -10.13 47.61 -15.43
N THR A 90 -8.99 48.28 -15.37
CA THR A 90 -7.71 47.63 -15.02
C THR A 90 -7.28 48.01 -13.61
N ALA A 91 -7.24 47.05 -12.70
CA ALA A 91 -6.75 47.23 -11.33
C ALA A 91 -6.20 45.90 -10.77
N ALA A 92 -5.22 45.97 -9.86
CA ALA A 92 -4.75 44.78 -9.17
C ALA A 92 -5.89 44.14 -8.36
N VAL A 93 -5.82 42.82 -8.11
CA VAL A 93 -6.85 42.10 -7.34
C VAL A 93 -6.99 42.66 -5.92
N GLU A 94 -5.90 43.13 -5.32
CA GLU A 94 -5.90 43.77 -4.00
C GLU A 94 -6.43 45.22 -4.05
N ASP A 95 -6.18 45.94 -5.14
CA ASP A 95 -6.50 47.38 -5.26
C ASP A 95 -7.91 47.65 -5.80
N ILE A 96 -8.57 46.65 -6.40
CA ILE A 96 -9.88 46.84 -7.02
C ILE A 96 -10.97 47.00 -5.95
N ASP A 97 -11.78 48.05 -6.09
CA ASP A 97 -13.00 48.18 -5.29
C ASP A 97 -13.96 47.03 -5.61
N VAL A 98 -14.50 46.38 -4.57
CA VAL A 98 -15.41 45.24 -4.74
C VAL A 98 -16.66 45.66 -5.51
N GLY A 99 -17.14 46.90 -5.33
CA GLY A 99 -18.25 47.44 -6.10
C GLY A 99 -17.96 47.52 -7.60
N ASP A 100 -16.76 47.98 -7.99
CA ASP A 100 -16.33 47.96 -9.39
C ASP A 100 -16.16 46.53 -9.94
N PHE A 101 -15.63 45.61 -9.13
CA PHE A 101 -15.55 44.18 -9.51
C PHE A 101 -16.96 43.63 -9.82
N CYS A 102 -17.91 43.82 -8.90
CA CYS A 102 -19.30 43.38 -9.08
C CYS A 102 -19.95 44.04 -10.29
N ALA A 103 -19.80 45.35 -10.48
CA ALA A 103 -20.38 46.07 -11.61
C ALA A 103 -19.86 45.55 -12.97
N GLN A 104 -18.57 45.20 -13.05
CA GLN A 104 -18.00 44.56 -14.24
C GLN A 104 -18.56 43.16 -14.47
N VAL A 105 -18.74 42.35 -13.42
CA VAL A 105 -19.37 41.02 -13.53
C VAL A 105 -20.84 41.16 -13.96
N ASP A 106 -21.58 42.09 -13.37
CA ASP A 106 -22.99 42.32 -13.71
C ASP A 106 -23.16 42.72 -15.17
N ALA A 107 -22.34 43.65 -15.66
CA ALA A 107 -22.42 44.09 -17.05
C ALA A 107 -21.97 43.03 -18.05
N ASN A 108 -20.89 42.29 -17.75
CA ASN A 108 -20.28 41.34 -18.70
C ASN A 108 -20.86 39.92 -18.65
N LEU A 109 -21.45 39.50 -17.52
CA LEU A 109 -22.01 38.16 -17.32
C LEU A 109 -23.51 38.21 -17.02
N MET A 110 -23.96 38.94 -15.98
CA MET A 110 -25.38 38.92 -15.63
C MET A 110 -26.25 39.51 -16.73
N GLY A 111 -25.78 40.54 -17.43
CA GLY A 111 -26.45 41.07 -18.62
C GLY A 111 -26.60 40.04 -19.74
N VAL A 112 -25.60 39.16 -19.94
CA VAL A 112 -25.71 38.03 -20.87
C VAL A 112 -26.81 37.07 -20.42
N VAL A 113 -26.84 36.73 -19.13
CA VAL A 113 -27.84 35.83 -18.54
C VAL A 113 -29.25 36.40 -18.67
N TYR A 114 -29.46 37.68 -18.33
CA TYR A 114 -30.76 38.35 -18.41
C TYR A 114 -31.30 38.38 -19.84
N VAL A 115 -30.47 38.77 -20.80
CA VAL A 115 -30.90 38.83 -22.21
C VAL A 115 -31.21 37.43 -22.74
N SER A 116 -30.31 36.46 -22.51
CA SER A 116 -30.52 35.07 -22.93
C SER A 116 -31.81 34.52 -22.31
N LYS A 117 -32.04 34.70 -21.00
CA LYS A 117 -33.26 34.25 -20.33
C LYS A 117 -34.52 34.89 -20.93
N ALA A 118 -34.48 36.19 -21.22
CA ALA A 118 -35.63 36.92 -21.75
C ALA A 118 -36.01 36.49 -23.18
N VAL A 119 -35.04 36.20 -24.05
CA VAL A 119 -35.30 35.82 -25.45
C VAL A 119 -35.69 34.35 -25.62
N LEU A 120 -35.23 33.46 -24.73
CA LEU A 120 -35.40 32.00 -24.89
C LEU A 120 -36.85 31.53 -25.06
N PRO A 121 -37.86 32.04 -24.33
CA PRO A 121 -39.25 31.64 -24.55
C PRO A 121 -39.72 31.89 -25.99
N ILE A 122 -39.31 33.01 -26.58
CA ILE A 122 -39.63 33.39 -27.96
C ILE A 122 -38.93 32.42 -28.92
N LEU A 123 -37.61 32.24 -28.79
CA LEU A 123 -36.84 31.36 -29.67
C LEU A 123 -37.32 29.90 -29.61
N ARG A 124 -37.67 29.42 -28.42
CA ARG A 124 -38.20 28.06 -28.21
C ARG A 124 -39.54 27.87 -28.90
N GLN A 125 -40.43 28.84 -28.82
CA GLN A 125 -41.72 28.80 -29.52
C GLN A 125 -41.53 28.84 -31.04
N GLN A 126 -40.57 29.63 -31.53
CA GLN A 126 -40.18 29.70 -32.95
C GLN A 126 -39.46 28.44 -33.45
N LYS A 127 -38.96 27.59 -32.56
CA LYS A 127 -38.07 26.45 -32.85
C LYS A 127 -36.85 26.82 -33.70
N SER A 128 -36.40 28.07 -33.59
CA SER A 128 -35.27 28.61 -34.35
C SER A 128 -34.76 29.90 -33.71
N GLY A 129 -33.45 30.12 -33.83
CA GLY A 129 -32.77 31.34 -33.39
C GLY A 129 -31.27 31.13 -33.27
N HIS A 130 -30.48 32.19 -33.31
CA HIS A 130 -29.03 32.13 -33.10
C HIS A 130 -28.60 33.20 -32.11
N ILE A 131 -28.03 32.78 -30.97
CA ILE A 131 -27.49 33.67 -29.95
C ILE A 131 -25.97 33.74 -30.12
N PHE A 132 -25.44 34.93 -30.38
CA PHE A 132 -24.02 35.23 -30.34
C PHE A 132 -23.66 35.92 -29.04
N GLN A 133 -22.62 35.39 -28.39
CA GLN A 133 -22.09 35.90 -27.13
C GLN A 133 -20.73 36.53 -27.44
N VAL A 134 -20.62 37.85 -27.36
CA VAL A 134 -19.33 38.52 -27.53
C VAL A 134 -18.52 38.35 -26.24
N SER A 135 -17.65 37.34 -26.25
CA SER A 135 -16.68 37.09 -25.19
C SER A 135 -15.35 37.79 -25.53
N SER A 136 -14.23 37.12 -25.27
CA SER A 136 -12.87 37.59 -25.53
C SER A 136 -11.92 36.40 -25.51
N LEU A 137 -10.73 36.56 -26.10
CA LEU A 137 -9.57 35.74 -25.80
C LEU A 137 -9.34 35.64 -24.27
N GLY A 138 -9.68 36.70 -23.52
CA GLY A 138 -9.69 36.70 -22.05
C GLY A 138 -10.66 35.70 -21.39
N GLY A 139 -11.49 34.99 -22.14
CA GLY A 139 -12.26 33.82 -21.67
C GLY A 139 -11.49 32.49 -21.78
N ARG A 140 -10.22 32.54 -22.22
CA ARG A 140 -9.29 31.40 -22.36
C ARG A 140 -7.97 31.60 -21.63
N ILE A 141 -7.62 32.85 -21.32
CA ILE A 141 -6.35 33.24 -20.68
C ILE A 141 -6.57 34.26 -19.57
N GLY A 142 -5.56 34.42 -18.71
CA GLY A 142 -5.50 35.45 -17.66
C GLY A 142 -4.42 36.50 -17.94
N ALA A 143 -4.64 37.75 -17.52
CA ALA A 143 -3.69 38.85 -17.62
C ALA A 143 -3.73 39.73 -16.35
N PRO A 144 -2.58 40.27 -15.89
CA PRO A 144 -2.54 41.17 -14.73
C PRO A 144 -3.50 42.35 -14.90
N GLY A 145 -4.28 42.64 -13.86
CA GLY A 145 -5.15 43.80 -13.83
C GLY A 145 -6.56 43.60 -14.41
N LEU A 146 -6.86 42.48 -15.06
CA LEU A 146 -8.16 42.23 -15.71
C LEU A 146 -9.02 41.18 -15.01
N SER A 147 -8.86 40.99 -13.70
CA SER A 147 -9.48 39.90 -12.93
C SER A 147 -11.01 39.86 -13.08
N ALA A 148 -11.72 40.97 -12.83
CA ALA A 148 -13.17 41.03 -12.92
C ALA A 148 -13.68 40.73 -14.34
N TYR A 149 -13.09 41.40 -15.34
CA TYR A 149 -13.44 41.24 -16.74
C TYR A 149 -13.22 39.80 -17.24
N GLN A 150 -12.02 39.24 -17.04
CA GLN A 150 -11.70 37.90 -17.52
C GLN A 150 -12.49 36.84 -16.77
N CYS A 151 -12.70 36.99 -15.46
CA CYS A 151 -13.60 36.11 -14.69
C CYS A 151 -14.98 36.03 -15.36
N ALA A 152 -15.59 37.19 -15.68
CA ALA A 152 -16.87 37.25 -16.37
C ALA A 152 -16.81 36.61 -17.77
N LYS A 153 -15.76 36.84 -18.56
CA LYS A 153 -15.63 36.27 -19.92
C LYS A 153 -15.42 34.74 -19.92
N TRP A 154 -14.71 34.20 -18.94
CA TRP A 154 -14.64 32.75 -18.70
C TRP A 154 -16.03 32.20 -18.36
N ALA A 155 -16.75 32.86 -17.45
CA ALA A 155 -18.10 32.46 -17.06
C ALA A 155 -19.11 32.50 -18.23
N VAL A 156 -19.03 33.49 -19.12
CA VAL A 156 -19.85 33.54 -20.35
C VAL A 156 -19.62 32.31 -21.22
N GLY A 157 -18.36 31.88 -21.36
CA GLY A 157 -18.03 30.64 -22.08
C GLY A 157 -18.70 29.41 -21.44
N GLY A 158 -18.59 29.27 -20.12
CA GLY A 158 -19.20 28.16 -19.38
C GLY A 158 -20.73 28.16 -19.47
N PHE A 159 -21.36 29.29 -19.19
CA PHE A 159 -22.80 29.50 -19.31
C PHE A 159 -23.32 29.13 -20.71
N SER A 160 -22.63 29.59 -21.75
CA SER A 160 -23.04 29.35 -23.13
C SER A 160 -22.90 27.88 -23.53
N THR A 161 -21.88 27.18 -23.01
CA THR A 161 -21.72 25.74 -23.21
C THR A 161 -22.92 24.99 -22.63
N VAL A 162 -23.31 25.28 -21.39
CA VAL A 162 -24.49 24.67 -20.76
C VAL A 162 -25.75 24.99 -21.56
N LEU A 163 -26.00 26.27 -21.83
CA LEU A 163 -27.20 26.72 -22.52
C LEU A 163 -27.34 26.07 -23.91
N SER A 164 -26.23 25.88 -24.64
CA SER A 164 -26.26 25.28 -25.98
C SER A 164 -26.80 23.85 -25.97
N GLN A 165 -26.50 23.08 -24.92
CA GLN A 165 -26.97 21.70 -24.78
C GLN A 165 -28.46 21.65 -24.43
N GLU A 166 -28.93 22.57 -23.58
CA GLU A 166 -30.34 22.66 -23.19
C GLU A 166 -31.24 23.04 -24.36
N VAL A 167 -30.78 23.93 -25.25
CA VAL A 167 -31.61 24.53 -26.31
C VAL A 167 -31.45 23.90 -27.68
N ALA A 168 -30.44 23.03 -27.87
CA ALA A 168 -30.20 22.33 -29.13
C ALA A 168 -31.45 21.57 -29.65
N PRO A 169 -32.23 20.85 -28.80
CA PRO A 169 -33.46 20.18 -29.25
C PRO A 169 -34.53 21.13 -29.80
N PHE A 170 -34.45 22.43 -29.47
CA PHE A 170 -35.37 23.45 -29.96
C PHE A 170 -34.90 24.12 -31.25
N GLY A 171 -33.78 23.68 -31.85
CA GLY A 171 -33.24 24.29 -33.07
C GLY A 171 -32.60 25.66 -32.84
N ILE A 172 -32.26 25.99 -31.59
CA ILE A 172 -31.60 27.24 -31.23
C ILE A 172 -30.08 27.02 -31.22
N LYS A 173 -29.35 27.89 -31.92
CA LYS A 173 -27.90 27.84 -32.06
C LYS A 173 -27.24 28.85 -31.13
N ILE A 174 -26.04 28.54 -30.65
CA ILE A 174 -25.23 29.43 -29.82
C ILE A 174 -23.81 29.47 -30.35
N THR A 175 -23.25 30.67 -30.49
CA THR A 175 -21.84 30.87 -30.84
C THR A 175 -21.21 31.92 -29.93
N VAL A 176 -20.16 31.54 -29.22
CA VAL A 176 -19.33 32.44 -28.43
C VAL A 176 -18.19 32.95 -29.31
N LEU A 177 -18.17 34.26 -29.53
CA LEU A 177 -17.09 34.93 -30.24
C LEU A 177 -15.99 35.28 -29.23
N GLU A 178 -14.78 34.80 -29.47
CA GLU A 178 -13.61 34.97 -28.59
C GLU A 178 -12.53 35.79 -29.32
N PRO A 179 -12.74 37.11 -29.51
CA PRO A 179 -11.80 37.96 -30.22
C PRO A 179 -10.55 38.29 -29.39
N GLY A 180 -9.44 38.47 -30.08
CA GLY A 180 -8.22 39.10 -29.56
C GLY A 180 -8.37 40.62 -29.47
N GLY A 181 -7.30 41.37 -29.74
CA GLY A 181 -7.37 42.83 -29.80
C GLY A 181 -8.25 43.31 -30.96
N ILE A 182 -9.26 44.13 -30.66
CA ILE A 182 -10.14 44.76 -31.67
C ILE A 182 -9.95 46.27 -31.64
N ARG A 183 -9.75 46.88 -32.82
CA ARG A 183 -9.65 48.35 -33.00
C ARG A 183 -10.96 49.04 -32.63
N THR A 184 -11.12 49.32 -31.34
CA THR A 184 -12.29 49.95 -30.74
C THR A 184 -11.82 50.82 -29.58
N ASP A 185 -12.69 51.69 -29.09
CA ASP A 185 -12.40 52.51 -27.90
C ASP A 185 -12.43 51.70 -26.58
N TRP A 186 -12.35 50.36 -26.64
CA TRP A 186 -12.40 49.49 -25.46
C TRP A 186 -11.19 49.72 -24.54
N ALA A 187 -9.96 49.66 -25.09
CA ALA A 187 -8.72 49.98 -24.38
C ALA A 187 -8.47 51.50 -24.23
N GLY A 188 -9.38 52.31 -24.75
CA GLY A 188 -9.36 53.78 -24.68
C GLY A 188 -10.42 54.30 -23.73
N SER A 189 -11.35 55.12 -24.23
CA SER A 189 -12.36 55.83 -23.42
C SER A 189 -13.36 54.96 -22.66
N SER A 190 -13.35 53.63 -22.87
CA SER A 190 -14.27 52.69 -22.22
C SER A 190 -13.67 51.97 -21.00
N MET A 191 -12.37 52.14 -20.77
CA MET A 191 -11.65 51.48 -19.69
C MET A 191 -11.08 52.51 -18.72
N GLN A 192 -11.38 52.33 -17.44
CA GLN A 192 -10.72 53.09 -16.39
C GLN A 192 -9.47 52.34 -15.90
N VAL A 193 -8.41 53.11 -15.64
CA VAL A 193 -7.16 52.62 -15.07
C VAL A 193 -6.80 53.55 -13.92
N PRO A 194 -7.24 53.26 -12.68
CA PRO A 194 -6.83 54.00 -11.49
C PRO A 194 -5.29 53.95 -11.31
N PRO A 195 -4.71 54.85 -10.49
CA PRO A 195 -3.30 54.77 -10.12
C PRO A 195 -2.98 53.38 -9.55
N VAL A 196 -2.00 52.70 -10.16
CA VAL A 196 -1.56 51.37 -9.71
C VAL A 196 -0.69 51.53 -8.44
N SER A 197 -0.94 50.74 -7.41
CA SER A 197 -0.13 50.82 -6.18
C SER A 197 1.28 50.26 -6.38
N GLU A 198 2.22 50.66 -5.51
CA GLU A 198 3.66 50.40 -5.63
C GLU A 198 4.05 48.92 -5.82
N PRO A 199 3.48 47.91 -5.11
CA PRO A 199 3.85 46.51 -5.34
C PRO A 199 3.40 45.96 -6.71
N TYR A 200 2.42 46.59 -7.36
CA TYR A 200 1.85 46.11 -8.63
C TYR A 200 2.33 46.89 -9.86
N GLN A 201 3.21 47.89 -9.70
CA GLN A 201 3.73 48.69 -10.83
C GLN A 201 4.42 47.81 -11.88
N ALA A 202 5.27 46.87 -11.44
CA ALA A 202 6.01 45.99 -12.35
C ALA A 202 5.12 45.01 -13.14
N THR A 203 3.90 44.72 -12.65
CA THR A 203 2.97 43.76 -13.26
C THR A 203 1.78 44.46 -13.90
N VAL A 204 0.85 44.97 -13.09
CA VAL A 204 -0.37 45.66 -13.55
C VAL A 204 -0.03 47.00 -14.20
N GLY A 205 0.93 47.75 -13.66
CA GLY A 205 1.39 49.02 -14.24
C GLY A 205 1.96 48.84 -15.65
N THR A 206 2.92 47.90 -15.80
CA THR A 206 3.48 47.51 -17.10
C THR A 206 2.40 47.08 -18.10
N PHE A 207 1.44 46.26 -17.67
CA PHE A 207 0.35 45.80 -18.54
C PHE A 207 -0.60 46.94 -18.94
N ALA A 208 -0.95 47.82 -18.00
CA ALA A 208 -1.77 49.00 -18.28
C ALA A 208 -1.09 49.95 -19.29
N GLU A 209 0.22 50.15 -19.19
CA GLU A 209 0.98 50.89 -20.21
C GLU A 209 0.96 50.22 -21.57
N TYR A 210 1.13 48.90 -21.61
CA TYR A 210 1.07 48.13 -22.85
C TYR A 210 -0.29 48.29 -23.54
N LEU A 211 -1.40 48.18 -22.80
CA LEU A 211 -2.75 48.40 -23.33
C LEU A 211 -2.91 49.82 -23.91
N ARG A 212 -2.44 50.85 -23.18
CA ARG A 212 -2.47 52.25 -23.66
C ARG A 212 -1.67 52.45 -24.94
N LYS A 213 -0.47 51.87 -25.03
CA LYS A 213 0.41 51.97 -26.22
C LYS A 213 -0.15 51.21 -27.42
N SER A 214 -0.89 50.13 -27.18
CA SER A 214 -1.42 49.25 -28.24
C SER A 214 -2.78 49.72 -28.77
N SER A 215 -3.48 50.60 -28.04
CA SER A 215 -4.78 51.15 -28.42
C SER A 215 -4.77 51.76 -29.82
N GLY A 216 -5.60 51.22 -30.72
CA GLY A 216 -5.73 51.66 -32.13
C GLY A 216 -4.82 50.94 -33.12
N SER A 217 -3.88 50.12 -32.66
CA SER A 217 -2.97 49.31 -33.51
C SER A 217 -3.39 47.85 -33.63
N GLU A 218 -4.51 47.46 -33.02
CA GLU A 218 -4.95 46.06 -32.89
C GLU A 218 -5.16 45.39 -34.25
N ILE A 219 -5.09 44.06 -34.31
CA ILE A 219 -5.12 43.35 -35.60
C ILE A 219 -6.55 43.23 -36.14
N SER A 220 -7.53 43.05 -35.27
CA SER A 220 -8.91 42.81 -35.67
C SER A 220 -9.69 44.11 -35.87
N ILE A 221 -10.46 44.17 -36.96
CA ILE A 221 -11.28 45.33 -37.34
C ILE A 221 -12.76 44.99 -37.10
N PRO A 222 -13.55 45.84 -36.42
CA PRO A 222 -14.95 45.55 -36.08
C PRO A 222 -15.83 45.12 -37.27
N SER A 223 -15.69 45.79 -38.43
CA SER A 223 -16.47 45.46 -39.64
C SER A 223 -16.18 44.04 -40.15
N LYS A 224 -14.93 43.59 -40.11
CA LYS A 224 -14.56 42.22 -40.52
C LYS A 224 -15.15 41.18 -39.56
N ILE A 225 -15.27 41.49 -38.28
CA ILE A 225 -15.92 40.60 -37.30
C ILE A 225 -17.43 40.56 -37.57
N ALA A 226 -18.05 41.70 -37.89
CA ALA A 226 -19.45 41.74 -38.29
C ALA A 226 -19.71 40.88 -39.54
N ASP A 227 -18.83 40.92 -40.55
CA ASP A 227 -18.93 40.05 -41.73
C ASP A 227 -18.86 38.55 -41.36
N ILE A 228 -18.04 38.18 -40.37
CA ILE A 228 -17.98 36.80 -39.85
C ILE A 228 -19.32 36.42 -39.23
N VAL A 229 -19.93 37.28 -38.41
CA VAL A 229 -21.25 37.01 -37.80
C VAL A 229 -22.30 36.80 -38.88
N ILE A 230 -22.34 37.65 -39.91
CA ILE A 230 -23.28 37.50 -41.04
C ILE A 230 -23.09 36.15 -41.73
N LYS A 231 -21.85 35.75 -42.03
CA LYS A 231 -21.55 34.46 -42.67
C LYS A 231 -21.99 33.26 -41.81
N LEU A 232 -21.82 33.34 -40.49
CA LEU A 232 -22.18 32.25 -39.57
C LEU A 232 -23.68 31.97 -39.50
N LEU A 233 -24.54 32.92 -39.90
CA LEU A 233 -25.98 32.70 -39.94
C LEU A 233 -26.42 31.72 -41.03
N ASP A 234 -25.63 31.61 -42.09
CA ASP A 234 -25.88 30.70 -43.20
C ASP A 234 -25.17 29.36 -43.00
N GLU A 235 -24.34 29.23 -41.97
CA GLU A 235 -23.66 27.99 -41.63
C GLU A 235 -24.63 26.99 -41.00
N LYS A 236 -24.61 25.76 -41.50
CA LYS A 236 -25.53 24.72 -41.04
C LYS A 236 -25.21 24.31 -39.62
N ASP A 237 -23.92 24.17 -39.31
CA ASP A 237 -23.40 23.75 -38.01
C ASP A 237 -22.33 24.74 -37.51
N PRO A 238 -22.74 25.95 -37.06
CA PRO A 238 -21.79 26.96 -36.61
C PRO A 238 -21.11 26.50 -35.32
N PRO A 239 -19.81 26.78 -35.13
CA PRO A 239 -19.09 26.36 -33.94
C PRO A 239 -19.67 27.02 -32.69
N LEU A 240 -19.69 26.27 -31.59
CA LEU A 240 -20.08 26.80 -30.28
C LEU A 240 -19.12 27.90 -29.81
N ARG A 241 -17.82 27.79 -30.12
CA ARG A 241 -16.82 28.80 -29.76
C ARG A 241 -15.92 29.07 -30.96
N LEU A 242 -15.71 30.36 -31.25
CA LEU A 242 -14.92 30.81 -32.39
C LEU A 242 -13.89 31.85 -31.95
N LEU A 243 -12.61 31.52 -32.11
CA LEU A 243 -11.50 32.47 -31.96
C LEU A 243 -11.50 33.43 -33.15
N VAL A 244 -11.42 34.73 -32.88
CA VAL A 244 -11.50 35.77 -33.92
C VAL A 244 -10.24 36.63 -33.89
N GLY A 245 -9.41 36.48 -34.93
CA GLY A 245 -8.12 37.15 -35.06
C GLY A 245 -6.93 36.18 -34.95
N PRO A 246 -5.83 36.41 -35.68
CA PRO A 246 -4.66 35.53 -35.64
C PRO A 246 -4.00 35.49 -34.25
N ASP A 247 -4.02 36.61 -33.53
CA ASP A 247 -3.57 36.71 -32.14
C ASP A 247 -4.41 35.83 -31.21
N ALA A 248 -5.74 35.83 -31.38
CA ALA A 248 -6.61 34.96 -30.59
C ALA A 248 -6.30 33.48 -30.81
N VAL A 249 -6.04 33.07 -32.06
CA VAL A 249 -5.68 31.69 -32.40
C VAL A 249 -4.33 31.30 -31.80
N GLU A 250 -3.32 32.16 -31.93
CA GLU A 250 -1.98 31.90 -31.41
C GLU A 250 -1.98 31.78 -29.87
N TYR A 251 -2.51 32.78 -29.17
CA TYR A 251 -2.45 32.81 -27.71
C TYR A 251 -3.36 31.76 -27.07
N ALA A 252 -4.57 31.54 -27.60
CA ALA A 252 -5.44 30.48 -27.09
C ALA A 252 -4.86 29.09 -27.38
N GLY A 253 -4.23 28.90 -28.54
CA GLY A 253 -3.54 27.65 -28.88
C GLY A 253 -2.39 27.37 -27.92
N LYS A 254 -1.57 28.38 -27.62
CA LYS A 254 -0.51 28.28 -26.62
C LYS A 254 -1.07 27.99 -25.24
N ALA A 255 -2.08 28.72 -24.77
CA ALA A 255 -2.67 28.51 -23.45
C ALA A 255 -3.31 27.12 -23.31
N ALA A 256 -3.97 26.62 -24.36
CA ALA A 256 -4.51 25.26 -24.36
C ALA A 256 -3.40 24.20 -24.31
N LYS A 257 -2.28 24.44 -25.00
CA LYS A 257 -1.10 23.58 -24.93
C LYS A 257 -0.47 23.61 -23.54
N ASP A 258 -0.25 24.79 -22.98
CA ASP A 258 0.35 24.97 -21.65
C ASP A 258 -0.56 24.36 -20.56
N LEU A 259 -1.87 24.56 -20.64
CA LEU A 259 -2.85 23.95 -19.75
C LEU A 259 -2.83 22.43 -19.90
N ARG A 260 -2.83 21.90 -21.12
CA ARG A 260 -2.72 20.46 -21.35
C ARG A 260 -1.41 19.90 -20.81
N GLU A 261 -0.28 20.55 -21.04
CA GLU A 261 1.02 20.13 -20.51
C GLU A 261 1.04 20.20 -18.97
N ASN A 262 0.38 21.19 -18.36
CA ASN A 262 0.21 21.28 -16.92
C ASN A 262 -0.73 20.20 -16.38
N ASP A 263 -1.87 19.98 -17.02
CA ASP A 263 -2.79 18.90 -16.69
C ASP A 263 -2.11 17.55 -16.90
N GLU A 264 -1.26 17.35 -17.90
CA GLU A 264 -0.45 16.12 -18.04
C GLU A 264 0.62 15.98 -16.93
N LYS A 265 1.12 17.10 -16.37
CA LYS A 265 2.01 17.10 -15.19
C LYS A 265 1.26 16.91 -13.87
N CYS A 266 -0.01 17.32 -13.79
CA CYS A 266 -0.82 17.35 -12.57
C CYS A 266 -1.95 16.29 -12.55
N HIS A 267 -2.23 15.65 -13.68
CA HIS A 267 -3.05 14.44 -13.75
C HIS A 267 -2.33 13.40 -12.91
N GLY A 268 -3.01 12.89 -11.90
CA GLY A 268 -2.49 11.96 -10.90
C GLY A 268 -2.08 10.60 -11.48
N VAL A 269 -1.10 10.61 -12.38
CA VAL A 269 -0.38 9.47 -12.94
C VAL A 269 1.08 9.86 -13.13
N ASP A 270 1.76 10.16 -12.02
CA ASP A 270 3.22 10.31 -12.02
C ASP A 270 3.87 9.42 -10.96
N THR A 271 3.17 8.35 -10.55
CA THR A 271 3.69 7.30 -9.68
C THR A 271 3.48 5.91 -10.28
N ILE A 272 4.35 4.95 -9.91
CA ILE A 272 4.22 3.54 -10.31
C ILE A 272 2.85 2.97 -9.92
N LEU A 273 2.32 3.41 -8.78
CA LEU A 273 1.04 2.98 -8.24
C LEU A 273 -0.12 3.44 -9.11
N ASP A 274 -0.03 4.66 -9.64
CA ASP A 274 -1.08 5.25 -10.47
C ASP A 274 -1.09 4.60 -11.85
N TYR A 275 0.08 4.44 -12.50
CA TYR A 275 0.18 3.71 -13.77
C TYR A 275 -0.29 2.25 -13.66
N GLY A 276 0.02 1.59 -12.54
CA GLY A 276 -0.45 0.23 -12.28
C GLY A 276 -1.96 0.17 -12.06
N ARG A 277 -2.54 1.14 -11.35
CA ARG A 277 -4.00 1.26 -11.14
C ARG A 277 -4.74 1.51 -12.45
N GLU A 278 -4.24 2.42 -13.28
CA GLU A 278 -4.85 2.74 -14.57
C GLU A 278 -4.83 1.53 -15.51
N LEU A 279 -3.69 0.83 -15.61
CA LEU A 279 -3.59 -0.41 -16.37
C LEU A 279 -4.63 -1.45 -15.91
N MET A 280 -4.81 -1.62 -14.60
CA MET A 280 -5.82 -2.53 -14.04
C MET A 280 -7.25 -2.13 -14.44
N GLU A 281 -7.60 -0.85 -14.31
CA GLU A 281 -8.94 -0.36 -14.67
C GLU A 281 -9.22 -0.46 -16.18
N GLU A 282 -8.23 -0.20 -17.04
CA GLU A 282 -8.40 -0.36 -18.49
C GLU A 282 -8.58 -1.83 -18.88
N ILE A 283 -7.80 -2.76 -18.30
CA ILE A 283 -7.99 -4.18 -18.58
C ILE A 283 -9.36 -4.66 -18.07
N LYS A 284 -9.81 -4.16 -16.91
CA LYS A 284 -11.13 -4.47 -16.35
C LYS A 284 -12.27 -4.02 -17.26
N LYS A 285 -12.18 -2.85 -17.91
CA LYS A 285 -13.16 -2.40 -18.90
C LYS A 285 -13.30 -3.39 -20.06
N ILE A 286 -12.19 -3.97 -20.51
CA ILE A 286 -12.15 -4.94 -21.61
C ILE A 286 -12.62 -6.33 -21.18
N ARG A 287 -12.44 -6.70 -19.89
CA ARG A 287 -12.77 -8.05 -19.35
C ARG A 287 -14.01 -8.02 -18.46
N ASN A 288 -15.07 -7.39 -18.95
CA ASN A 288 -16.31 -7.15 -18.23
C ASN A 288 -17.26 -8.37 -18.16
N THR A 289 -16.97 -9.48 -18.86
CA THR A 289 -17.76 -10.73 -18.80
C THR A 289 -16.92 -11.91 -18.30
N LYS A 290 -17.57 -12.95 -17.76
CA LYS A 290 -16.90 -14.18 -17.29
C LYS A 290 -16.10 -14.90 -18.40
N GLU A 291 -16.61 -14.88 -19.63
CA GLU A 291 -15.92 -15.45 -20.79
C GLU A 291 -14.65 -14.67 -21.11
N LEU A 292 -14.73 -13.34 -21.12
CA LEU A 292 -13.57 -12.47 -21.38
C LEU A 292 -12.55 -12.54 -20.24
N GLN A 293 -12.98 -12.80 -19.00
CA GLN A 293 -12.11 -13.03 -17.83
C GLN A 293 -11.31 -14.34 -17.92
N GLN A 294 -11.75 -15.33 -18.69
CA GLN A 294 -11.01 -16.57 -18.90
C GLN A 294 -10.10 -16.54 -20.14
N ARG A 295 -10.25 -15.52 -20.99
CA ARG A 295 -9.45 -15.38 -22.22
C ARG A 295 -7.95 -15.21 -21.90
N PRO A 296 -7.04 -16.00 -22.47
CA PRO A 296 -5.62 -15.91 -22.16
C PRO A 296 -5.04 -14.49 -22.38
N LEU A 297 -4.16 -14.07 -21.47
CA LEU A 297 -3.41 -12.82 -21.53
C LEU A 297 -1.94 -13.10 -21.80
N ILE A 298 -1.36 -12.33 -22.72
CA ILE A 298 0.07 -12.30 -22.99
C ILE A 298 0.51 -10.84 -22.89
N PHE A 299 1.46 -10.54 -22.01
CA PHE A 299 1.97 -9.18 -21.87
C PHE A 299 3.24 -8.98 -22.68
N ILE A 300 3.38 -7.78 -23.23
CA ILE A 300 4.61 -7.32 -23.87
C ILE A 300 4.98 -6.01 -23.19
N ALA A 301 6.16 -5.95 -22.58
CA ALA A 301 6.59 -4.79 -21.80
C ALA A 301 8.03 -4.41 -22.15
N HIS A 302 8.30 -3.12 -22.12
CA HIS A 302 9.63 -2.56 -22.39
C HIS A 302 10.05 -1.65 -21.23
N SER A 303 11.31 -1.80 -20.79
CA SER A 303 11.92 -0.96 -19.77
C SER A 303 11.01 -0.82 -18.54
N PHE A 304 10.65 0.41 -18.19
CA PHE A 304 9.78 0.71 -17.05
C PHE A 304 8.38 0.06 -17.10
N GLY A 305 7.88 -0.27 -18.29
CA GLY A 305 6.60 -0.98 -18.45
C GLY A 305 6.57 -2.33 -17.71
N GLY A 306 7.72 -2.96 -17.51
CA GLY A 306 7.84 -4.18 -16.72
C GLY A 306 7.53 -3.97 -15.24
N MET A 307 7.91 -2.82 -14.68
CA MET A 307 7.65 -2.48 -13.28
C MET A 307 6.17 -2.19 -13.03
N ILE A 308 5.53 -1.48 -13.97
CA ILE A 308 4.08 -1.24 -13.94
C ILE A 308 3.32 -2.57 -14.03
N LEU A 309 3.75 -3.46 -14.92
CA LEU A 309 3.18 -4.80 -15.07
C LEU A 309 3.36 -5.64 -13.80
N ALA A 310 4.55 -5.58 -13.19
CA ALA A 310 4.82 -6.27 -11.93
C ALA A 310 3.89 -5.80 -10.81
N HIS A 311 3.75 -4.48 -10.65
CA HIS A 311 2.83 -3.88 -9.69
C HIS A 311 1.37 -4.31 -9.94
N CYS A 312 0.92 -4.23 -11.20
CA CYS A 312 -0.43 -4.61 -11.61
C CYS A 312 -0.75 -6.07 -11.26
N LEU A 313 0.15 -7.01 -11.54
CA LEU A 313 -0.10 -8.43 -11.27
C LEU A 313 -0.01 -8.79 -9.80
N VAL A 314 0.92 -8.20 -9.05
CA VAL A 314 0.98 -8.34 -7.59
C VAL A 314 -0.32 -7.82 -6.96
N LYS A 315 -0.84 -6.67 -7.43
CA LYS A 315 -2.12 -6.13 -6.95
C LYS A 315 -3.32 -6.97 -7.35
N ALA A 316 -3.35 -7.50 -8.57
CA ALA A 316 -4.40 -8.39 -9.04
C ALA A 316 -4.56 -9.61 -8.14
N ILE A 317 -3.45 -10.10 -7.60
CA ILE A 317 -3.40 -11.20 -6.64
C ILE A 317 -3.88 -10.81 -5.23
N GLN A 318 -3.48 -9.63 -4.76
CA GLN A 318 -3.85 -9.12 -3.44
C GLN A 318 -5.34 -8.74 -3.34
N THR A 319 -6.03 -8.65 -4.47
CA THR A 319 -7.44 -8.27 -4.55
C THR A 319 -8.33 -9.48 -4.31
N MET A 320 -9.26 -9.38 -3.36
CA MET A 320 -10.21 -10.46 -3.06
C MET A 320 -11.16 -10.68 -4.24
N GLU A 321 -11.42 -11.95 -4.55
CA GLU A 321 -12.26 -12.34 -5.70
C GLU A 321 -13.70 -11.86 -5.56
N GLU A 322 -14.19 -11.74 -4.31
CA GLU A 322 -15.50 -11.20 -3.96
C GLU A 322 -15.64 -9.71 -4.29
N ASP A 323 -14.55 -8.94 -4.15
CA ASP A 323 -14.55 -7.50 -4.37
C ASP A 323 -14.42 -7.16 -5.87
N HIS A 324 -13.48 -7.80 -6.57
CA HIS A 324 -13.17 -7.50 -7.97
C HIS A 324 -12.77 -8.73 -8.81
N PRO A 325 -13.73 -9.53 -9.29
CA PRO A 325 -13.45 -10.79 -10.01
C PRO A 325 -12.68 -10.58 -11.32
N ALA A 326 -12.91 -9.46 -12.02
CA ALA A 326 -12.18 -9.13 -13.24
C ALA A 326 -10.68 -8.92 -12.99
N ILE A 327 -10.33 -8.29 -11.87
CA ILE A 327 -8.94 -8.01 -11.46
C ILE A 327 -8.27 -9.30 -10.98
N THR A 328 -8.94 -10.08 -10.14
CA THR A 328 -8.42 -11.38 -9.67
C THR A 328 -8.20 -12.36 -10.83
N SER A 329 -9.03 -12.30 -11.88
CA SER A 329 -8.87 -13.13 -13.08
C SER A 329 -7.59 -12.85 -13.86
N LEU A 330 -7.01 -11.65 -13.75
CA LEU A 330 -5.81 -11.25 -14.51
C LEU A 330 -4.65 -12.19 -14.25
N HIS A 331 -4.41 -12.51 -12.98
CA HIS A 331 -3.36 -13.44 -12.59
C HIS A 331 -3.57 -14.82 -13.23
N ARG A 332 -4.78 -15.38 -13.12
CA ARG A 332 -5.12 -16.73 -13.65
C ARG A 332 -5.06 -16.78 -15.17
N ALA A 333 -5.50 -15.71 -15.83
CA ALA A 333 -5.55 -15.59 -17.27
C ALA A 333 -4.19 -15.30 -17.92
N THR A 334 -3.22 -14.77 -17.18
CA THR A 334 -1.87 -14.48 -17.71
C THR A 334 -1.14 -15.75 -18.04
N TYR A 335 -0.85 -16.02 -19.31
CA TYR A 335 -0.07 -17.18 -19.74
C TYR A 335 1.45 -16.94 -19.62
N GLY A 336 1.89 -15.81 -20.15
CA GLY A 336 3.31 -15.49 -20.27
C GLY A 336 3.55 -14.05 -20.69
N MET A 337 4.82 -13.67 -20.72
CA MET A 337 5.27 -12.31 -20.98
C MET A 337 6.49 -12.28 -21.89
N ILE A 338 6.56 -11.23 -22.71
CA ILE A 338 7.76 -10.86 -23.45
C ILE A 338 8.25 -9.52 -22.91
N LEU A 339 9.45 -9.54 -22.34
CA LEU A 339 10.05 -8.43 -21.64
C LEU A 339 11.24 -7.91 -22.45
N PHE A 340 11.34 -6.61 -22.64
CA PHE A 340 12.46 -5.96 -23.33
C PHE A 340 13.17 -5.01 -22.38
N ALA A 341 14.46 -5.24 -22.12
CA ALA A 341 15.32 -4.36 -21.34
C ALA A 341 14.77 -4.01 -19.93
N ILE A 342 14.31 -5.02 -19.18
CA ILE A 342 13.68 -4.82 -17.86
C ILE A 342 14.72 -5.01 -16.74
N PRO A 343 14.85 -4.07 -15.79
CA PRO A 343 15.84 -4.17 -14.71
C PRO A 343 15.38 -5.15 -13.63
N HIS A 344 16.06 -6.29 -13.48
CA HIS A 344 15.65 -7.38 -12.56
C HIS A 344 16.38 -7.40 -11.19
N LYS A 345 17.25 -6.41 -10.88
CA LYS A 345 17.98 -6.32 -9.60
C LYS A 345 17.75 -5.02 -8.81
N GLY A 346 16.68 -4.30 -9.13
CA GLY A 346 16.54 -2.91 -8.69
C GLY A 346 17.32 -1.98 -9.62
N LEU A 347 16.89 -0.74 -9.65
CA LEU A 347 17.44 0.27 -10.54
C LEU A 347 18.83 0.68 -10.05
N VAL A 348 19.85 0.53 -10.88
CA VAL A 348 21.11 1.26 -10.67
C VAL A 348 20.77 2.72 -10.98
N MET A 349 20.49 3.49 -9.92
CA MET A 349 20.06 4.89 -10.00
C MET A 349 21.00 5.75 -10.84
N ASP A 350 22.30 5.41 -10.82
CA ASP A 350 23.34 6.08 -11.60
C ASP A 350 23.11 5.97 -13.12
N ASP A 351 22.55 4.85 -13.60
CA ASP A 351 22.31 4.62 -15.03
C ASP A 351 21.07 5.37 -15.53
N ILE A 352 20.00 5.43 -14.73
CA ILE A 352 18.82 6.26 -15.03
C ILE A 352 19.17 7.76 -14.96
N GLN A 353 19.93 8.18 -13.95
CA GLN A 353 20.38 9.57 -13.85
C GLN A 353 21.33 9.93 -15.00
N GLN A 354 22.18 9.02 -15.48
CA GLN A 354 23.02 9.23 -16.66
C GLN A 354 22.24 9.24 -17.97
N MET A 355 21.23 8.37 -18.15
CA MET A 355 20.33 8.41 -19.31
C MET A 355 19.48 9.70 -19.37
N LEU A 356 19.28 10.36 -18.23
CA LEU A 356 18.50 11.59 -18.09
C LEU A 356 19.37 12.83 -17.82
N ALA A 357 20.70 12.67 -17.76
CA ALA A 357 21.65 13.72 -17.45
C ALA A 357 21.65 14.78 -18.57
N GLY A 358 20.90 15.86 -18.34
CA GLY A 358 20.81 17.00 -19.26
C GLY A 358 19.56 17.87 -19.08
N ASN A 359 18.51 17.38 -18.42
CA ASN A 359 17.26 18.14 -18.26
C ASN A 359 16.86 18.29 -16.79
N LYS A 360 17.04 19.50 -16.23
CA LYS A 360 16.58 19.86 -14.87
C LYS A 360 15.04 19.98 -14.75
N SER A 361 14.29 19.70 -15.81
CA SER A 361 12.83 19.78 -15.89
C SER A 361 12.28 18.61 -16.72
N HIS A 362 12.51 17.37 -16.28
CA HIS A 362 11.95 16.20 -16.95
C HIS A 362 10.43 16.12 -16.68
N PRO A 363 9.56 15.86 -17.68
CA PRO A 363 8.10 15.82 -17.49
C PRO A 363 7.60 14.80 -16.46
N ARG A 364 8.43 13.82 -16.10
CA ARG A 364 8.14 12.74 -15.13
C ARG A 364 9.04 12.78 -13.90
N GLU A 365 9.38 13.98 -13.44
CA GLU A 365 10.29 14.17 -12.31
C GLU A 365 9.77 13.49 -11.04
N GLN A 366 8.46 13.48 -10.78
CA GLN A 366 7.92 12.85 -9.57
C GLN A 366 8.03 11.32 -9.63
N LEU A 367 7.81 10.72 -10.81
CA LEU A 367 8.02 9.29 -11.04
C LEU A 367 9.47 8.89 -10.76
N LEU A 368 10.41 9.69 -11.28
CA LEU A 368 11.84 9.49 -11.09
C LEU A 368 12.25 9.69 -9.62
N GLN A 369 11.67 10.68 -8.93
CA GLN A 369 11.88 10.88 -7.49
C GLN A 369 11.28 9.74 -6.66
N GLN A 370 10.13 9.20 -7.03
CA GLN A 370 9.51 8.07 -6.32
C GLN A 370 10.35 6.80 -6.48
N ILE A 371 10.81 6.53 -7.70
CA ILE A 371 11.79 5.48 -8.00
C ILE A 371 13.04 5.64 -7.11
N SER A 372 13.54 6.87 -6.97
CA SER A 372 14.71 7.19 -6.16
C SER A 372 14.49 7.07 -4.65
N LYS A 373 13.31 7.44 -4.14
CA LYS A 373 13.00 7.49 -2.69
C LYS A 373 12.38 6.21 -2.14
N LYS A 374 11.79 5.35 -2.98
CA LYS A 374 11.09 4.11 -2.60
C LYS A 374 11.71 2.87 -3.23
N SER A 375 13.03 2.85 -3.45
CA SER A 375 13.76 1.71 -4.01
C SER A 375 13.47 0.40 -3.26
N ASP A 376 13.34 0.46 -1.93
CA ASP A 376 13.13 -0.72 -1.09
C ASP A 376 11.75 -1.35 -1.32
N LEU A 377 10.70 -0.54 -1.47
CA LEU A 377 9.36 -1.01 -1.83
C LEU A 377 9.36 -1.69 -3.21
N LEU A 378 10.14 -1.17 -4.16
CA LEU A 378 10.26 -1.75 -5.49
C LEU A 378 11.05 -3.06 -5.47
N ILE A 379 12.04 -3.20 -4.60
CA ILE A 379 12.76 -4.46 -4.38
C ILE A 379 11.81 -5.54 -3.85
N HIS A 380 10.97 -5.20 -2.85
CA HIS A 380 9.95 -6.12 -2.33
C HIS A 380 8.92 -6.51 -3.40
N GLN A 381 8.39 -5.53 -4.15
CA GLN A 381 7.45 -5.81 -5.25
C GLN A 381 8.08 -6.66 -6.36
N LEU A 382 9.36 -6.47 -6.66
CA LEU A 382 10.07 -7.27 -7.64
C LEU A 382 10.29 -8.71 -7.13
N ALA A 383 10.52 -8.89 -5.84
CA ALA A 383 10.57 -10.22 -5.22
C ALA A 383 9.22 -10.94 -5.29
N ASP A 384 8.12 -10.24 -4.93
CA ASP A 384 6.76 -10.75 -5.05
C ASP A 384 6.41 -11.12 -6.50
N PHE A 385 6.81 -10.27 -7.46
CA PHE A 385 6.61 -10.52 -8.87
C PHE A 385 7.40 -11.72 -9.39
N LYS A 386 8.65 -11.91 -8.94
CA LYS A 386 9.46 -13.09 -9.29
C LYS A 386 8.80 -14.39 -8.85
N ASN A 387 8.18 -14.39 -7.68
CA ASN A 387 7.43 -15.55 -7.19
C ASN A 387 6.16 -15.79 -8.03
N LEU A 388 5.48 -14.72 -8.44
CA LEU A 388 4.27 -14.75 -9.26
C LEU A 388 4.48 -15.34 -10.67
N ILE A 389 5.63 -15.09 -11.29
CA ILE A 389 5.90 -15.49 -12.69
C ILE A 389 6.56 -16.87 -12.83
N ARG A 390 6.81 -17.61 -11.75
CA ARG A 390 7.50 -18.92 -11.79
C ARG A 390 6.79 -19.96 -12.66
N ASP A 391 5.47 -19.96 -12.69
CA ASP A 391 4.65 -20.88 -13.51
C ASP A 391 4.15 -20.22 -14.82
N ARG A 392 4.74 -19.08 -15.20
CA ARG A 392 4.45 -18.32 -16.42
C ARG A 392 5.61 -18.47 -17.41
N LYS A 393 5.33 -18.35 -18.70
CA LYS A 393 6.40 -18.32 -19.72
C LYS A 393 6.96 -16.91 -19.83
N VAL A 394 8.20 -16.69 -19.42
CA VAL A 394 8.88 -15.39 -19.50
C VAL A 394 10.00 -15.47 -20.53
N VAL A 395 9.94 -14.57 -21.51
CA VAL A 395 11.02 -14.37 -22.50
C VAL A 395 11.54 -12.95 -22.34
N SER A 396 12.84 -12.81 -22.08
CA SER A 396 13.46 -11.51 -21.82
C SER A 396 14.53 -11.21 -22.84
N PHE A 397 14.34 -10.13 -23.57
CA PHE A 397 15.29 -9.57 -24.52
C PHE A 397 16.16 -8.53 -23.81
N TYR A 398 17.47 -8.61 -23.99
CA TYR A 398 18.42 -7.70 -23.34
C TYR A 398 19.47 -7.19 -24.32
N GLU A 399 19.87 -5.93 -24.12
CA GLU A 399 20.91 -5.23 -24.86
C GLU A 399 22.31 -5.78 -24.53
N THR A 400 23.21 -5.81 -25.52
CA THR A 400 24.60 -6.23 -25.31
C THR A 400 25.64 -5.11 -25.51
N GLU A 401 25.27 -3.96 -26.09
CA GLU A 401 26.24 -2.89 -26.41
C GLU A 401 26.55 -1.96 -25.22
N GLN A 402 25.69 -1.90 -24.19
CA GLN A 402 25.81 -0.98 -23.04
C GLN A 402 25.87 -1.66 -21.67
N THR A 403 26.09 -2.97 -21.60
CA THR A 403 25.95 -3.72 -20.34
C THR A 403 26.95 -3.31 -19.25
N ARG A 404 26.45 -2.64 -18.20
CA ARG A 404 26.98 -2.80 -16.84
C ARG A 404 25.83 -3.18 -15.90
N LYS A 405 25.73 -4.50 -15.62
CA LYS A 405 24.96 -5.12 -14.51
C LYS A 405 23.44 -5.35 -14.67
N LEU A 406 22.99 -5.94 -15.78
CA LEU A 406 21.71 -6.68 -15.74
C LEU A 406 21.94 -8.03 -15.05
N VAL A 407 21.19 -8.31 -13.98
CA VAL A 407 21.18 -9.64 -13.35
C VAL A 407 19.89 -10.34 -13.68
N PHE A 408 20.01 -11.38 -14.48
CA PHE A 408 18.91 -12.16 -14.99
C PHE A 408 18.36 -13.14 -13.95
N LEU A 409 17.14 -13.62 -14.18
CA LEU A 409 16.60 -14.75 -13.41
C LEU A 409 17.38 -16.03 -13.73
N PRO A 410 17.35 -17.06 -12.86
CA PRO A 410 17.95 -18.35 -13.19
C PRO A 410 17.41 -18.88 -14.54
N ASP A 411 18.26 -19.55 -15.33
CA ASP A 411 17.93 -19.97 -16.71
C ASP A 411 16.70 -20.90 -16.81
N HIS A 412 16.29 -21.51 -15.71
CA HIS A 412 15.09 -22.36 -15.64
C HIS A 412 13.77 -21.56 -15.53
N VAL A 413 13.83 -20.26 -15.17
CA VAL A 413 12.66 -19.39 -14.98
C VAL A 413 12.42 -18.48 -16.19
N GLU A 414 13.49 -18.10 -16.90
CA GLU A 414 13.46 -17.05 -17.92
C GLU A 414 14.25 -17.46 -19.16
N ASN A 415 13.63 -17.33 -20.34
CA ASN A 415 14.33 -17.50 -21.62
C ASN A 415 14.95 -16.16 -22.05
N LYS A 416 16.28 -16.08 -22.04
CA LYS A 416 17.02 -14.84 -22.29
C LYS A 416 17.48 -14.78 -23.74
N VAL A 417 17.18 -13.67 -24.41
CA VAL A 417 17.52 -13.44 -25.81
C VAL A 417 18.40 -12.19 -25.93
N PRO A 418 19.69 -12.32 -26.28
CA PRO A 418 20.56 -11.15 -26.48
C PRO A 418 20.20 -10.40 -27.78
N LEU A 419 20.29 -9.07 -27.74
CA LEU A 419 20.19 -8.18 -28.89
C LEU A 419 21.40 -7.25 -28.95
N HIS A 420 22.05 -7.19 -30.11
CA HIS A 420 23.21 -6.34 -30.34
C HIS A 420 22.81 -4.91 -30.69
N VAL A 421 22.30 -4.20 -29.68
CA VAL A 421 21.79 -2.83 -29.74
C VAL A 421 22.01 -2.16 -28.38
N ASP A 422 21.86 -0.84 -28.32
CA ASP A 422 21.73 -0.08 -27.07
C ASP A 422 20.30 -0.12 -26.50
N HIS A 423 20.13 0.33 -25.24
CA HIS A 423 18.83 0.33 -24.54
C HIS A 423 17.73 1.10 -25.29
N SER A 424 18.08 2.15 -26.04
CA SER A 424 17.14 2.99 -26.79
C SER A 424 16.62 2.33 -28.08
N MET A 425 17.30 1.27 -28.52
CA MET A 425 17.06 0.55 -29.78
C MET A 425 16.49 -0.86 -29.59
N VAL A 426 16.37 -1.37 -28.35
CA VAL A 426 15.92 -2.75 -28.03
C VAL A 426 14.55 -3.11 -28.63
N VAL A 427 13.65 -2.13 -28.80
CA VAL A 427 12.31 -2.32 -29.36
C VAL A 427 12.13 -1.74 -30.77
N LYS A 428 13.14 -1.04 -31.29
CA LYS A 428 13.09 -0.40 -32.61
C LYS A 428 13.59 -1.40 -33.64
N PHE A 429 12.67 -2.23 -34.13
CA PHE A 429 12.97 -3.15 -35.21
C PHE A 429 12.88 -2.42 -36.55
N ASP A 430 14.04 -2.10 -37.14
CA ASP A 430 14.10 -1.35 -38.41
C ASP A 430 13.38 -2.07 -39.57
N THR A 431 13.34 -3.42 -39.54
CA THR A 431 12.65 -4.22 -40.55
C THR A 431 11.99 -5.46 -39.94
N ARG A 432 10.99 -6.02 -40.65
CA ARG A 432 10.39 -7.33 -40.32
C ARG A 432 11.37 -8.51 -40.42
N ASN A 433 12.56 -8.27 -40.95
CA ASN A 433 13.60 -9.28 -41.14
C ASN A 433 14.66 -9.27 -40.03
N THR A 434 14.63 -8.29 -39.13
CA THR A 434 15.56 -8.20 -38.00
C THR A 434 15.41 -9.42 -37.09
N ALA A 435 16.53 -10.01 -36.67
CA ALA A 435 16.54 -11.25 -35.89
C ALA A 435 15.72 -11.16 -34.60
N GLY A 436 15.83 -10.05 -33.86
CA GLY A 436 15.04 -9.80 -32.65
C GLY A 436 13.53 -9.81 -32.91
N TYR A 437 13.08 -9.19 -34.01
CA TYR A 437 11.67 -9.17 -34.41
C TYR A 437 11.15 -10.56 -34.74
N ARG A 438 11.90 -11.34 -35.52
CA ARG A 438 11.54 -12.73 -35.88
C ARG A 438 11.42 -13.60 -34.63
N THR A 439 12.41 -13.54 -33.73
CA THR A 439 12.40 -14.31 -32.49
C THR A 439 11.21 -13.92 -31.59
N ALA A 440 10.94 -12.62 -31.43
CA ALA A 440 9.78 -12.16 -30.65
C ALA A 440 8.46 -12.64 -31.27
N LEU A 441 8.32 -12.54 -32.60
CA LEU A 441 7.13 -13.00 -33.32
C LEU A 441 6.92 -14.50 -33.20
N ASP A 442 7.98 -15.31 -33.30
CA ASP A 442 7.91 -16.76 -33.18
C ASP A 442 7.50 -17.17 -31.76
N LYS A 443 8.03 -16.49 -30.73
CA LYS A 443 7.60 -16.69 -29.34
C LYS A 443 6.14 -16.30 -29.10
N LEU A 444 5.67 -15.19 -29.69
CA LEU A 444 4.25 -14.80 -29.62
C LEU A 444 3.34 -15.81 -30.30
N ARG A 445 3.73 -16.33 -31.47
CA ARG A 445 2.98 -17.39 -32.18
C ARG A 445 2.92 -18.66 -31.34
N GLN A 446 4.02 -19.05 -30.71
CA GLN A 446 4.06 -20.16 -29.78
C GLN A 446 3.12 -19.93 -28.59
N PHE A 447 3.21 -18.76 -27.94
CA PHE A 447 2.34 -18.42 -26.81
C PHE A 447 0.87 -18.44 -27.21
N SER A 448 0.51 -17.90 -28.37
CA SER A 448 -0.87 -17.91 -28.87
C SER A 448 -1.42 -19.32 -29.09
N LYS A 449 -0.57 -20.29 -29.43
CA LYS A 449 -0.96 -21.68 -29.64
C LYS A 449 -1.15 -22.42 -28.31
N ASP A 450 -0.26 -22.19 -27.36
CA ASP A 450 -0.21 -22.95 -26.10
C ASP A 450 -1.11 -22.37 -25.01
N ALA A 451 -1.35 -21.05 -25.02
CA ALA A 451 -2.02 -20.34 -23.94
C ALA A 451 -3.45 -20.82 -23.63
N PRO A 452 -4.33 -21.14 -24.61
CA PRO A 452 -5.70 -21.54 -24.34
C PRO A 452 -5.83 -22.77 -23.43
N SER A 453 -5.05 -23.83 -23.68
CA SER A 453 -5.13 -25.07 -22.89
C SER A 453 -4.60 -24.89 -21.48
N VAL A 454 -3.49 -24.17 -21.33
CA VAL A 454 -2.84 -23.93 -20.02
C VAL A 454 -3.72 -23.02 -19.16
N VAL A 455 -4.27 -21.95 -19.72
CA VAL A 455 -5.15 -21.05 -18.97
C VAL A 455 -6.47 -21.72 -18.61
N ALA A 456 -7.07 -22.49 -19.53
CA ALA A 456 -8.28 -23.26 -19.24
C ALA A 456 -8.07 -24.24 -18.06
N ALA A 457 -6.92 -24.92 -18.01
CA ALA A 457 -6.57 -25.80 -16.89
C ALA A 457 -6.48 -25.04 -15.55
N ARG A 458 -5.98 -23.80 -15.54
CA ARG A 458 -5.92 -22.95 -14.32
C ARG A 458 -7.29 -22.47 -13.84
N PHE A 459 -8.25 -22.29 -14.75
CA PHE A 459 -9.63 -22.00 -14.38
C PHE A 459 -10.42 -23.26 -13.97
N ALA A 460 -10.07 -24.42 -14.52
CA ALA A 460 -10.65 -25.71 -14.15
C ALA A 460 -10.13 -26.28 -12.82
N GLN A 461 -8.90 -25.94 -12.42
CA GLN A 461 -8.37 -26.25 -11.09
C GLN A 461 -9.06 -25.38 -10.03
N THR A 462 -10.20 -25.86 -9.52
CA THR A 462 -10.66 -25.55 -8.17
C THR A 462 -10.06 -26.61 -7.25
N ARG A 463 -8.76 -26.51 -6.94
CA ARG A 463 -8.30 -27.16 -5.72
C ARG A 463 -8.91 -26.35 -4.57
N PRO A 464 -9.73 -26.95 -3.69
CA PRO A 464 -10.09 -26.26 -2.47
C PRO A 464 -8.79 -25.86 -1.77
N LYS A 465 -8.67 -24.60 -1.35
CA LYS A 465 -7.56 -24.21 -0.47
C LYS A 465 -7.52 -25.20 0.68
N PRO A 466 -6.35 -25.77 1.03
CA PRO A 466 -6.27 -26.65 2.18
C PRO A 466 -6.78 -25.89 3.40
N GLN A 467 -7.69 -26.52 4.14
CA GLN A 467 -8.28 -25.90 5.32
C GLN A 467 -7.20 -25.74 6.39
N ALA A 468 -7.20 -24.58 7.06
CA ALA A 468 -6.26 -24.32 8.14
C ALA A 468 -6.28 -25.46 9.17
N CYS A 469 -5.10 -25.98 9.50
CA CYS A 469 -4.96 -27.08 10.43
C CYS A 469 -3.79 -26.86 11.39
N SER A 470 -3.64 -27.79 12.33
CA SER A 470 -2.63 -27.71 13.38
C SER A 470 -1.71 -28.92 13.30
N THR A 471 -0.40 -28.67 13.41
CA THR A 471 0.61 -29.72 13.46
C THR A 471 1.09 -30.02 14.88
N VAL A 472 0.39 -29.52 15.91
CA VAL A 472 0.70 -29.79 17.32
C VAL A 472 0.72 -31.32 17.54
N PRO A 473 1.88 -31.90 17.93
CA PRO A 473 2.06 -33.35 17.95
C PRO A 473 1.41 -34.01 19.18
N PHE A 474 0.91 -33.21 20.13
CA PHE A 474 0.37 -33.66 21.41
C PHE A 474 -1.14 -33.46 21.49
N LYS A 475 -1.84 -34.43 22.09
CA LYS A 475 -3.26 -34.26 22.45
C LYS A 475 -3.40 -33.23 23.55
N ARG A 476 -4.45 -32.41 23.49
CA ARG A 476 -4.82 -31.49 24.57
C ARG A 476 -5.03 -32.28 25.88
N ASP A 477 -4.46 -31.80 26.98
CA ASP A 477 -4.69 -32.38 28.30
C ASP A 477 -5.96 -31.76 28.91
N PRO A 478 -7.06 -32.52 29.08
CA PRO A 478 -8.25 -32.01 29.76
C PRO A 478 -8.04 -31.82 31.26
N MET A 479 -6.94 -32.35 31.82
CA MET A 479 -6.57 -32.26 33.23
C MET A 479 -5.42 -31.27 33.47
N LEU A 480 -5.19 -30.33 32.55
CA LEU A 480 -4.28 -29.22 32.81
C LEU A 480 -4.86 -28.36 33.95
N VAL A 481 -4.04 -28.08 34.96
CA VAL A 481 -4.45 -27.28 36.12
C VAL A 481 -3.45 -26.13 36.34
N GLY A 482 -3.98 -24.94 36.61
CA GLY A 482 -3.19 -23.73 36.88
C GLY A 482 -2.59 -23.07 35.64
N ARG A 483 -1.67 -22.11 35.85
CA ARG A 483 -0.94 -21.35 34.82
C ARG A 483 -1.77 -20.37 33.99
N GLU A 484 -2.94 -19.98 34.47
CA GLU A 484 -3.82 -19.01 33.80
C GLU A 484 -3.19 -17.61 33.73
N ASP A 485 -2.32 -17.28 34.69
CA ASP A 485 -1.49 -16.08 34.70
C ASP A 485 -0.52 -16.06 33.50
N ILE A 486 0.19 -17.17 33.26
CA ILE A 486 1.12 -17.30 32.13
C ILE A 486 0.34 -17.31 30.82
N ILE A 487 -0.78 -18.04 30.71
CA ILE A 487 -1.64 -18.04 29.51
C ILE A 487 -2.19 -16.63 29.27
N GLY A 488 -2.58 -15.91 30.31
CA GLY A 488 -3.04 -14.52 30.27
C GLY A 488 -1.96 -13.59 29.72
N ALA A 489 -0.74 -13.69 30.23
CA ALA A 489 0.39 -12.89 29.78
C ALA A 489 0.76 -13.19 28.31
N ILE A 490 0.66 -14.46 27.87
CA ILE A 490 0.79 -14.81 26.43
C ILE A 490 -0.31 -14.14 25.60
N LYS A 491 -1.57 -14.18 26.07
CA LYS A 491 -2.70 -13.56 25.38
C LYS A 491 -2.55 -12.05 25.27
N GLU A 492 -2.05 -11.38 26.31
CA GLU A 492 -1.81 -9.94 26.30
C GLU A 492 -0.74 -9.59 25.27
N GLY A 493 0.39 -10.30 25.27
CA GLY A 493 1.44 -10.10 24.26
C GLY A 493 0.97 -10.41 22.84
N HIS A 494 0.05 -11.36 22.67
CA HIS A 494 -0.55 -11.70 21.39
C HIS A 494 -1.71 -10.75 20.97
N LYS A 495 -2.35 -10.01 21.88
CA LYS A 495 -3.42 -9.04 21.54
C LYS A 495 -2.89 -7.77 20.88
N ALA A 496 -1.59 -7.49 20.98
CA ALA A 496 -0.92 -6.37 20.29
C ALA A 496 -0.72 -6.59 18.78
N ILE A 497 -1.47 -7.52 18.14
CA ILE A 497 -1.43 -7.74 16.68
C ILE A 497 -1.95 -6.48 15.97
N GLY A 498 -0.98 -5.69 15.52
CA GLY A 498 -1.09 -4.36 14.95
C GLY A 498 0.19 -3.55 15.17
N HIS A 499 0.88 -3.74 16.30
CA HIS A 499 2.14 -3.09 16.64
C HIS A 499 2.98 -4.05 17.54
N CYS A 500 4.08 -4.59 17.00
CA CYS A 500 5.15 -5.39 17.65
C CYS A 500 4.90 -6.90 17.96
N HIS A 501 5.98 -7.71 17.93
CA HIS A 501 5.99 -9.19 17.97
C HIS A 501 6.49 -9.73 19.33
N GLU A 502 5.89 -10.77 19.92
CA GLU A 502 6.26 -11.32 21.25
C GLU A 502 6.14 -12.88 21.33
N ARG A 503 6.92 -13.57 22.20
CA ARG A 503 7.23 -15.05 22.18
C ARG A 503 7.29 -15.70 23.59
N VAL A 504 6.74 -16.93 23.85
CA VAL A 504 6.63 -17.59 25.20
C VAL A 504 6.48 -19.16 25.22
N ALA A 505 6.73 -19.88 26.35
CA ALA A 505 6.89 -21.35 26.50
C ALA A 505 5.91 -22.15 27.44
N LEU A 506 5.67 -23.44 27.13
CA LEU A 506 4.99 -24.54 27.90
C LEU A 506 3.47 -24.49 28.13
N THR A 507 2.94 -23.32 28.44
CA THR A 507 1.54 -22.96 28.16
C THR A 507 1.23 -22.98 26.66
N ALA A 508 2.26 -23.11 25.81
CA ALA A 508 2.19 -23.17 24.36
C ALA A 508 1.26 -24.26 23.79
N ILE A 509 1.20 -25.46 24.38
CA ILE A 509 0.30 -26.53 23.87
C ILE A 509 -1.15 -26.14 24.09
N ASP A 510 -1.55 -25.85 25.33
CA ASP A 510 -2.95 -25.48 25.61
C ASP A 510 -3.32 -24.15 24.96
N TYR A 511 -2.41 -23.18 24.93
CA TYR A 511 -2.58 -21.93 24.18
C TYR A 511 -2.83 -22.18 22.68
N SER A 512 -2.10 -23.10 22.06
CA SER A 512 -2.34 -23.50 20.66
C SER A 512 -3.75 -24.05 20.45
N TYR A 513 -4.26 -24.85 21.38
CA TYR A 513 -5.64 -25.33 21.34
C TYR A 513 -6.68 -24.22 21.60
N GLN A 514 -6.42 -23.31 22.56
CA GLN A 514 -7.29 -22.18 22.85
C GLN A 514 -7.38 -21.20 21.67
N ILE A 515 -6.25 -20.85 21.04
CA ILE A 515 -6.22 -20.03 19.83
C ILE A 515 -7.06 -20.67 18.74
N ARG A 516 -6.85 -21.96 18.46
CA ARG A 516 -7.56 -22.65 17.38
C ARG A 516 -9.06 -22.74 17.65
N ALA A 517 -9.46 -22.89 18.91
CA ALA A 517 -10.87 -22.83 19.29
C ALA A 517 -11.48 -21.43 19.05
N SER A 518 -10.71 -20.36 19.30
CA SER A 518 -11.15 -18.97 19.09
C SER A 518 -11.07 -18.50 17.63
N ALA A 519 -10.16 -19.08 16.84
CA ALA A 519 -9.90 -18.74 15.44
C ALA A 519 -9.70 -20.03 14.62
N PRO A 520 -10.78 -20.71 14.20
CA PRO A 520 -10.72 -21.98 13.49
C PRO A 520 -9.96 -21.93 12.15
N ASP A 521 -9.92 -20.75 11.52
CA ASP A 521 -9.27 -20.51 10.23
C ASP A 521 -7.78 -20.14 10.33
N MET A 522 -7.18 -20.23 11.53
CA MET A 522 -5.76 -19.95 11.76
C MET A 522 -4.91 -21.23 11.66
N TRP A 523 -3.80 -21.15 10.94
CA TRP A 523 -2.80 -22.21 10.92
C TRP A 523 -2.00 -22.23 12.22
N VAL A 524 -1.74 -23.42 12.78
CA VAL A 524 -0.87 -23.57 13.95
C VAL A 524 0.20 -24.60 13.67
N PHE A 525 1.42 -24.14 13.41
CA PHE A 525 2.55 -24.99 13.11
C PHE A 525 3.42 -25.18 14.35
N TRP A 526 3.72 -26.43 14.68
CA TRP A 526 4.67 -26.81 15.72
C TRP A 526 5.98 -27.26 15.08
N ILE A 527 7.09 -26.64 15.45
CA ILE A 527 8.44 -26.98 14.99
C ILE A 527 9.29 -27.28 16.22
N HIS A 528 9.87 -28.47 16.28
CA HIS A 528 10.85 -28.80 17.31
C HIS A 528 12.24 -28.31 16.88
N ALA A 529 12.77 -27.28 17.53
CA ALA A 529 13.95 -26.53 17.13
C ALA A 529 15.18 -26.83 18.01
N SER A 530 15.34 -28.07 18.47
CA SER A 530 16.46 -28.50 19.30
C SER A 530 17.79 -28.69 18.55
N ASN A 531 17.75 -28.84 17.22
CA ASN A 531 18.90 -28.86 16.33
C ASN A 531 18.47 -28.54 14.88
N ALA A 532 19.45 -28.27 14.01
CA ALA A 532 19.21 -27.89 12.61
C ALA A 532 18.41 -28.94 11.81
N ALA A 533 18.65 -30.24 12.03
CA ALA A 533 17.94 -31.30 11.31
C ALA A 533 16.45 -31.37 11.70
N ARG A 534 16.13 -31.20 13.00
CA ARG A 534 14.74 -31.14 13.48
C ARG A 534 14.02 -29.87 13.02
N LEU A 535 14.74 -28.75 12.96
CA LEU A 535 14.24 -27.50 12.38
C LEU A 535 13.88 -27.67 10.90
N GLU A 536 14.76 -28.30 10.10
CA GLU A 536 14.48 -28.61 8.68
C GLU A 536 13.27 -29.54 8.52
N GLN A 537 13.16 -30.59 9.33
CA GLN A 537 11.98 -31.47 9.34
C GLN A 537 10.68 -30.72 9.63
N GLY A 538 10.71 -29.74 10.53
CA GLY A 538 9.54 -28.89 10.82
C GLY A 538 9.11 -28.07 9.59
N TYR A 539 10.06 -27.49 8.86
CA TYR A 539 9.78 -26.78 7.61
C TYR A 539 9.23 -27.71 6.52
N GLN A 540 9.80 -28.90 6.37
CA GLN A 540 9.28 -29.93 5.48
C GLN A 540 7.83 -30.31 5.84
N GLN A 541 7.52 -30.42 7.14
CA GLN A 541 6.18 -30.71 7.62
C GLN A 541 5.19 -29.58 7.31
N ILE A 542 5.60 -28.31 7.46
CA ILE A 542 4.78 -27.16 7.05
C ILE A 542 4.46 -27.25 5.56
N ALA A 543 5.47 -27.48 4.72
CA ALA A 543 5.27 -27.61 3.28
C ALA A 543 4.37 -28.80 2.89
N ALA A 544 4.46 -29.90 3.63
CA ALA A 544 3.60 -31.06 3.45
C ALA A 544 2.13 -30.75 3.82
N VAL A 545 1.91 -30.13 4.97
CA VAL A 545 0.58 -29.89 5.54
C VAL A 545 -0.16 -28.74 4.84
N ALA A 546 0.56 -27.68 4.48
CA ALA A 546 0.01 -26.54 3.74
C ALA A 546 -0.08 -26.80 2.21
N GLU A 547 0.28 -27.99 1.75
CA GLU A 547 0.28 -28.38 0.34
C GLU A 547 1.06 -27.42 -0.58
N ILE A 548 2.22 -26.97 -0.12
CA ILE A 548 3.04 -25.98 -0.85
C ILE A 548 3.61 -26.61 -2.12
N LEU A 549 3.34 -25.97 -3.26
CA LEU A 549 3.83 -26.41 -4.57
C LEU A 549 5.36 -26.31 -4.65
N GLY A 550 6.01 -27.37 -5.14
CA GLY A 550 7.48 -27.44 -5.25
C GLY A 550 8.17 -28.14 -4.07
N ARG A 551 7.44 -28.57 -3.05
CA ARG A 551 7.98 -29.29 -1.88
C ARG A 551 8.69 -30.61 -2.21
N ASP A 552 8.30 -31.25 -3.32
CA ASP A 552 8.84 -32.56 -3.74
C ASP A 552 10.06 -32.40 -4.68
N ASP A 553 10.48 -31.18 -5.00
CA ASP A 553 11.66 -30.93 -5.84
C ASP A 553 12.93 -30.90 -4.98
N PRO A 554 13.85 -31.88 -5.15
CA PRO A 554 15.09 -31.95 -4.37
C PRO A 554 16.06 -30.79 -4.61
N LYS A 555 15.82 -29.93 -5.62
CA LYS A 555 16.62 -28.73 -5.87
C LYS A 555 16.07 -27.47 -5.17
N THR A 556 14.89 -27.55 -4.57
CA THR A 556 14.25 -26.40 -3.91
C THR A 556 14.69 -26.31 -2.46
N ASP A 557 15.12 -25.12 -2.03
CA ASP A 557 15.38 -24.83 -0.63
C ASP A 557 14.05 -24.75 0.13
N ILE A 558 13.82 -25.73 1.01
CA ILE A 558 12.58 -25.86 1.78
C ILE A 558 12.34 -24.66 2.71
N PHE A 559 13.41 -24.04 3.22
CA PHE A 559 13.32 -22.89 4.12
C PHE A 559 12.79 -21.68 3.38
N GLU A 560 13.36 -21.40 2.20
CA GLU A 560 12.91 -20.31 1.33
C GLU A 560 11.46 -20.54 0.87
N LEU A 561 11.11 -21.78 0.52
CA LEU A 561 9.77 -22.12 0.05
C LEU A 561 8.69 -21.83 1.11
N VAL A 562 8.93 -22.28 2.34
CA VAL A 562 8.01 -22.08 3.46
C VAL A 562 8.01 -20.63 3.92
N TYR A 563 9.17 -19.96 3.97
CA TYR A 563 9.27 -18.55 4.30
C TYR A 563 8.42 -17.68 3.36
N GLN A 564 8.51 -17.94 2.05
CA GLN A 564 7.69 -17.23 1.05
C GLN A 564 6.20 -17.49 1.24
N TRP A 565 5.81 -18.71 1.60
CA TRP A 565 4.43 -19.06 1.87
C TRP A 565 3.89 -18.36 3.13
N LEU A 566 4.70 -18.30 4.20
CA LEU A 566 4.34 -17.63 5.46
C LEU A 566 4.29 -16.10 5.32
N CYS A 567 5.08 -15.50 4.44
CA CYS A 567 5.03 -14.06 4.18
C CYS A 567 3.82 -13.63 3.34
N ASP A 568 3.13 -14.56 2.68
CA ASP A 568 1.99 -14.27 1.81
C ASP A 568 0.66 -14.28 2.57
N ALA A 569 0.13 -13.08 2.81
CA ALA A 569 -1.11 -12.85 3.56
C ALA A 569 -2.34 -13.59 3.00
N ARG A 570 -2.31 -14.03 1.73
CA ARG A 570 -3.40 -14.82 1.12
C ARG A 570 -3.54 -16.22 1.72
N ASN A 571 -2.49 -16.73 2.37
CA ASN A 571 -2.48 -18.06 2.97
C ASN A 571 -3.19 -18.10 4.34
N GLY A 572 -3.63 -16.95 4.84
CA GLY A 572 -4.37 -16.82 6.09
C GLY A 572 -3.45 -16.51 7.27
N ARG A 573 -4.05 -16.34 8.44
CA ARG A 573 -3.29 -16.11 9.67
C ARG A 573 -2.60 -17.39 10.12
N TRP A 574 -1.42 -17.27 10.68
CA TRP A 574 -0.66 -18.40 11.16
C TRP A 574 0.04 -18.10 12.50
N MET A 575 0.26 -19.15 13.27
CA MET A 575 1.13 -19.15 14.45
C MET A 575 2.15 -20.27 14.30
N ILE A 576 3.43 -19.97 14.54
CA ILE A 576 4.50 -20.96 14.65
C ILE A 576 4.88 -21.09 16.12
N VAL A 577 4.89 -22.31 16.66
CA VAL A 577 5.53 -22.63 17.94
C VAL A 577 6.91 -23.21 17.64
N LEU A 578 7.96 -22.47 17.99
CA LEU A 578 9.34 -22.97 17.99
C LEU A 578 9.63 -23.57 19.37
N ASP A 579 9.54 -24.89 19.43
CA ASP A 579 9.68 -25.67 20.64
C ASP A 579 11.15 -26.01 20.94
N ASN A 580 11.54 -26.01 22.21
CA ASN A 580 12.87 -26.39 22.70
C ASN A 580 14.07 -25.66 22.05
N THR A 581 13.95 -24.33 21.91
CA THR A 581 14.96 -23.48 21.27
C THR A 581 16.05 -23.05 22.28
N ASP A 582 16.88 -23.99 22.70
CA ASP A 582 17.89 -23.76 23.74
C ASP A 582 19.24 -23.26 23.19
N ASP A 583 19.47 -23.50 21.89
CA ASP A 583 20.68 -23.14 21.14
C ASP A 583 20.35 -22.11 20.06
N ASP A 584 20.70 -20.86 20.31
CA ASP A 584 20.53 -19.77 19.35
C ASP A 584 21.57 -19.82 18.22
N GLY A 585 22.67 -20.57 18.40
CA GLY A 585 23.66 -20.85 17.37
C GLY A 585 23.05 -21.49 16.13
N ILE A 586 22.00 -22.32 16.27
CA ILE A 586 21.25 -22.89 15.13
C ILE A 586 20.71 -21.78 14.20
N PHE A 587 20.36 -20.62 14.76
CA PHE A 587 19.73 -19.52 14.03
C PHE A 587 20.73 -18.48 13.56
N PHE A 588 21.77 -18.21 14.35
CA PHE A 588 22.72 -17.12 14.11
C PHE A 588 24.08 -17.55 13.55
N SER A 589 24.49 -18.82 13.73
CA SER A 589 25.74 -19.30 13.15
C SER A 589 25.56 -19.63 11.66
N GLY A 590 26.29 -18.93 10.81
CA GLY A 590 26.45 -19.29 9.41
C GLY A 590 27.77 -20.04 9.25
N ASN A 591 27.74 -21.29 8.78
CA ASN A 591 28.97 -21.93 8.33
C ASN A 591 29.52 -21.13 7.15
N THR A 592 30.81 -20.80 7.17
CA THR A 592 31.50 -20.06 6.09
C THR A 592 31.48 -20.80 4.74
N SER A 593 31.04 -22.06 4.73
CA SER A 593 30.85 -22.93 3.57
C SER A 593 29.38 -23.09 3.12
N ASP A 594 28.40 -22.58 3.88
CA ASP A 594 26.97 -22.73 3.55
C ASP A 594 26.46 -21.46 2.86
N GLU A 595 26.17 -21.54 1.56
CA GLU A 595 25.62 -20.43 0.76
C GLU A 595 24.27 -19.92 1.31
N ARG A 596 23.65 -20.66 2.23
CA ARG A 596 22.36 -20.35 2.88
C ARG A 596 22.42 -19.28 3.97
N GLY A 597 23.58 -18.83 4.45
CA GLY A 597 23.62 -17.84 5.54
C GLY A 597 22.86 -18.25 6.82
N PRO A 598 22.60 -17.34 7.76
CA PRO A 598 22.03 -17.68 9.07
C PRO A 598 20.54 -18.04 8.98
N MET A 599 20.12 -19.11 9.66
CA MET A 599 18.75 -19.64 9.58
C MET A 599 17.68 -18.67 10.12
N VAL A 600 18.07 -17.72 10.98
CA VAL A 600 17.18 -16.67 11.50
C VAL A 600 16.48 -15.88 10.39
N ARG A 601 17.08 -15.77 9.20
CA ARG A 601 16.50 -15.05 8.05
C ARG A 601 15.20 -15.68 7.53
N PHE A 602 14.99 -16.96 7.82
CA PHE A 602 13.81 -17.71 7.39
C PHE A 602 12.69 -17.66 8.44
N LEU A 603 12.88 -16.95 9.56
CA LEU A 603 11.80 -16.63 10.49
C LEU A 603 11.05 -15.37 9.99
N PRO A 604 9.81 -15.50 9.50
CA PRO A 604 9.07 -14.39 8.90
C PRO A 604 8.66 -13.30 9.91
N GLN A 605 8.71 -12.05 9.47
CA GLN A 605 8.20 -10.87 10.19
C GLN A 605 6.93 -10.35 9.51
N ALA A 606 5.90 -11.19 9.44
CA ALA A 606 4.65 -10.86 8.74
C ALA A 606 3.58 -10.38 9.72
N ALA A 607 2.92 -9.26 9.42
CA ALA A 607 1.89 -8.66 10.29
C ALA A 607 0.65 -9.55 10.54
N HIS A 608 0.47 -10.62 9.75
CA HIS A 608 -0.63 -11.58 9.86
C HIS A 608 -0.20 -12.90 10.50
N GLY A 609 1.02 -12.97 11.04
CA GLY A 609 1.59 -14.16 11.66
C GLY A 609 2.23 -13.87 13.01
N SER A 610 2.43 -14.91 13.81
CA SER A 610 3.07 -14.82 15.12
C SER A 610 3.98 -16.02 15.37
N ILE A 611 5.07 -15.81 16.10
CA ILE A 611 5.99 -16.87 16.50
C ILE A 611 5.98 -16.93 18.02
N LEU A 612 5.80 -18.12 18.57
CA LEU A 612 5.82 -18.42 19.99
C LEU A 612 7.06 -19.29 20.25
N ILE A 613 8.00 -18.84 21.08
CA ILE A 613 9.25 -19.56 21.34
C ILE A 613 9.26 -20.13 22.74
N THR A 614 9.57 -21.43 22.82
CA THR A 614 9.81 -22.11 24.07
C THR A 614 11.29 -22.43 24.21
N SER A 615 11.89 -22.14 25.35
CA SER A 615 13.31 -22.39 25.62
C SER A 615 13.54 -22.59 27.12
N ARG A 616 14.51 -23.43 27.45
CA ARG A 616 15.11 -23.57 28.79
C ARG A 616 16.22 -22.55 29.02
N ASN A 617 16.72 -21.92 27.96
CA ASN A 617 17.79 -20.93 28.01
C ASN A 617 17.21 -19.52 27.78
N GLY A 618 17.10 -18.74 28.85
CA GLY A 618 16.59 -17.37 28.81
C GLY A 618 17.40 -16.43 27.91
N LEU A 619 18.70 -16.68 27.72
CA LEU A 619 19.53 -15.89 26.81
C LEU A 619 19.20 -16.20 25.35
N ALA A 620 19.13 -17.49 24.97
CA ALA A 620 18.74 -17.90 23.63
C ALA A 620 17.33 -17.40 23.27
N ALA A 621 16.39 -17.46 24.22
CA ALA A 621 15.07 -16.86 24.07
C ALA A 621 15.18 -15.36 23.76
N ARG A 622 15.86 -14.57 24.61
CA ARG A 622 16.05 -13.11 24.41
C ARG A 622 16.69 -12.77 23.08
N ASN A 623 17.75 -13.47 22.69
CA ASN A 623 18.45 -13.23 21.42
C ASN A 623 17.54 -13.44 20.22
N LEU A 624 16.66 -14.43 20.28
CA LEU A 624 15.69 -14.68 19.24
C LEU A 624 14.57 -13.64 19.26
N VAL A 625 14.00 -13.29 20.42
CA VAL A 625 12.88 -12.35 20.52
C VAL A 625 13.28 -10.92 20.13
N GLY A 626 14.48 -10.47 20.50
CA GLY A 626 14.94 -9.09 20.37
C GLY A 626 14.77 -8.29 21.66
N SER A 627 15.37 -7.09 21.74
CA SER A 627 15.46 -6.26 22.95
C SER A 627 14.13 -5.67 23.44
N ASP A 628 13.19 -5.47 22.53
CA ASP A 628 11.98 -4.66 22.77
C ASP A 628 10.74 -5.50 23.09
N SER A 629 10.90 -6.82 23.19
CA SER A 629 9.81 -7.77 23.34
C SER A 629 9.90 -8.53 24.67
N PRO A 630 8.78 -8.72 25.38
CA PRO A 630 8.78 -9.35 26.69
C PRO A 630 9.12 -10.84 26.58
N VAL A 631 10.02 -11.29 27.46
CA VAL A 631 10.28 -12.70 27.74
C VAL A 631 9.59 -13.06 29.05
N ILE A 632 8.69 -14.02 29.00
CA ILE A 632 7.95 -14.46 30.20
C ILE A 632 8.73 -15.57 30.89
N THR A 633 9.27 -15.27 32.06
CA THR A 633 9.94 -16.26 32.90
C THR A 633 8.90 -17.15 33.58
N VAL A 634 8.94 -18.44 33.27
CA VAL A 634 8.03 -19.44 33.83
C VAL A 634 8.54 -19.89 35.20
N GLN A 635 7.86 -19.45 36.27
CA GLN A 635 8.19 -19.83 37.65
C GLN A 635 7.67 -21.24 37.99
N PRO A 636 8.12 -21.88 39.09
CA PRO A 636 7.46 -23.06 39.66
C PRO A 636 5.96 -22.83 39.90
N MET A 637 5.17 -23.90 40.02
CA MET A 637 3.74 -23.75 40.35
C MET A 637 3.59 -23.23 41.78
N ASN A 638 2.50 -22.55 42.09
CA ASN A 638 2.20 -22.26 43.50
C ASN A 638 1.66 -23.53 44.21
N GLU A 639 1.51 -23.48 45.53
CA GLU A 639 1.02 -24.62 46.32
C GLU A 639 -0.36 -25.13 45.86
N GLU A 640 -1.30 -24.21 45.62
CA GLU A 640 -2.68 -24.53 45.23
C GLU A 640 -2.72 -25.24 43.86
N GLU A 641 -2.01 -24.69 42.88
CA GLU A 641 -1.87 -25.27 41.55
C GLU A 641 -1.20 -26.65 41.61
N SER A 642 -0.16 -26.79 42.43
CA SER A 642 0.61 -28.03 42.58
C SER A 642 -0.22 -29.16 43.18
N LEU A 643 -0.99 -28.86 44.23
CA LEU A 643 -1.91 -29.81 44.86
C LEU A 643 -2.99 -30.25 43.87
N ALA A 644 -3.54 -29.31 43.12
CA ALA A 644 -4.57 -29.61 42.14
C ALA A 644 -4.02 -30.45 40.97
N LEU A 645 -2.79 -30.21 40.51
CA LEU A 645 -2.11 -31.08 39.53
C LEU A 645 -1.86 -32.49 40.09
N LEU A 646 -1.40 -32.61 41.34
CA LEU A 646 -1.18 -33.91 41.98
C LEU A 646 -2.50 -34.71 42.04
N ARG A 647 -3.57 -34.10 42.54
CA ARG A 647 -4.92 -34.70 42.63
C ARG A 647 -5.52 -35.03 41.27
N ALA A 648 -5.23 -34.23 40.24
CA ALA A 648 -5.65 -34.55 38.88
C ALA A 648 -4.99 -35.84 38.33
N ARG A 649 -3.78 -36.17 38.80
CA ARG A 649 -3.07 -37.42 38.45
C ARG A 649 -3.40 -38.59 39.37
N PHE A 650 -3.99 -38.33 40.54
CA PHE A 650 -4.44 -39.33 41.50
C PHE A 650 -5.89 -39.03 41.94
N PRO A 651 -6.92 -39.52 41.21
CA PRO A 651 -8.32 -39.17 41.51
C PRO A 651 -8.90 -39.88 42.74
N SER A 652 -8.21 -40.88 43.28
CA SER A 652 -8.74 -41.81 44.28
C SER A 652 -8.36 -41.36 45.69
N HIS A 653 -9.10 -40.40 46.25
CA HIS A 653 -9.04 -40.08 47.67
C HIS A 653 -9.41 -41.34 48.49
N GLN A 654 -8.45 -41.99 49.14
CA GLN A 654 -8.77 -42.99 50.15
C GLN A 654 -9.14 -42.29 51.46
N PRO A 655 -10.16 -42.77 52.20
CA PRO A 655 -10.49 -42.23 53.51
C PRO A 655 -9.35 -42.52 54.48
N GLY A 656 -8.52 -41.51 54.76
CA GLY A 656 -7.36 -41.59 55.65
C GLY A 656 -6.10 -40.84 55.19
N GLU A 657 -6.04 -40.37 53.94
CA GLU A 657 -4.90 -39.55 53.48
C GLU A 657 -4.99 -38.10 54.00
N SER A 658 -3.92 -37.64 54.64
CA SER A 658 -3.83 -36.29 55.18
C SER A 658 -3.49 -35.30 54.08
N THR A 659 -4.28 -34.23 53.95
CA THR A 659 -3.94 -33.06 53.09
C THR A 659 -2.54 -32.49 53.40
N GLU A 660 -2.03 -32.72 54.62
CA GLU A 660 -0.67 -32.30 54.99
C GLU A 660 0.43 -33.14 54.32
N ASP A 661 0.21 -34.44 54.06
CA ASP A 661 1.18 -35.28 53.35
C ASP A 661 1.23 -34.90 51.86
N GLU A 662 0.10 -34.51 51.26
CA GLU A 662 0.04 -33.98 49.90
C GLU A 662 0.83 -32.67 49.77
N LYS A 663 0.63 -31.74 50.71
CA LYS A 663 1.39 -30.47 50.79
C LYS A 663 2.88 -30.72 50.95
N ALA A 664 3.24 -31.58 51.90
CA ALA A 664 4.63 -31.93 52.16
C ALA A 664 5.30 -32.62 50.96
N LEU A 665 4.54 -33.37 50.15
CA LEU A 665 5.04 -33.97 48.91
C LEU A 665 5.26 -32.92 47.81
N VAL A 666 4.29 -32.04 47.54
CA VAL A 666 4.48 -31.01 46.50
C VAL A 666 5.60 -30.02 46.85
N GLU A 667 5.77 -29.70 48.14
CA GLU A 667 6.89 -28.92 48.66
C GLU A 667 8.22 -29.67 48.48
N ALA A 668 8.26 -30.97 48.78
CA ALA A 668 9.46 -31.80 48.59
C ALA A 668 9.88 -31.91 47.11
N LEU A 669 8.92 -31.80 46.19
CA LEU A 669 9.10 -31.79 44.73
C LEU A 669 9.29 -30.36 44.18
N GLU A 670 9.48 -29.37 45.06
CA GLU A 670 9.72 -27.96 44.73
C GLU A 670 8.69 -27.33 43.79
N PHE A 671 7.45 -27.80 43.88
CA PHE A 671 6.35 -27.33 43.04
C PHE A 671 6.63 -27.45 41.52
N ILE A 672 7.52 -28.36 41.12
CA ILE A 672 7.86 -28.59 39.71
C ILE A 672 6.80 -29.49 39.05
N PRO A 673 6.07 -29.00 38.02
CA PRO A 673 4.95 -29.75 37.43
C PRO A 673 5.32 -31.15 36.94
N LEU A 674 6.53 -31.29 36.38
CA LEU A 674 7.02 -32.56 35.85
C LEU A 674 7.25 -33.59 36.95
N ALA A 675 7.85 -33.16 38.07
CA ALA A 675 8.13 -34.00 39.24
C ALA A 675 6.83 -34.42 39.93
N ILE A 676 5.89 -33.49 40.09
CA ILE A 676 4.55 -33.77 40.63
C ILE A 676 3.79 -34.77 39.75
N SER A 677 3.80 -34.57 38.43
CA SER A 677 3.13 -35.48 37.49
C SER A 677 3.72 -36.89 37.50
N GLN A 678 5.05 -37.00 37.65
CA GLN A 678 5.74 -38.27 37.78
C GLN A 678 5.41 -38.96 39.10
N ALA A 679 5.47 -38.24 40.23
CA ALA A 679 5.10 -38.78 41.54
C ALA A 679 3.64 -39.25 41.56
N GLY A 680 2.70 -38.42 41.08
CA GLY A 680 1.28 -38.78 40.97
C GLY A 680 1.05 -40.02 40.11
N SER A 681 1.72 -40.12 38.96
CA SER A 681 1.63 -41.32 38.10
C SER A 681 2.27 -42.55 38.73
N TYR A 682 3.38 -42.39 39.45
CA TYR A 682 4.05 -43.49 40.16
C TYR A 682 3.15 -44.07 41.25
N ILE A 683 2.54 -43.20 42.05
CA ILE A 683 1.59 -43.55 43.11
C ILE A 683 0.36 -44.22 42.47
N ALA A 684 -0.28 -43.56 41.50
CA ALA A 684 -1.51 -44.07 40.86
C ALA A 684 -1.35 -45.47 40.24
N ASN A 685 -0.23 -45.74 39.57
CA ASN A 685 0.05 -47.04 38.95
C ASN A 685 0.39 -48.15 39.95
N ARG A 686 0.63 -47.80 41.22
CA ARG A 686 1.02 -48.73 42.29
C ARG A 686 0.02 -48.78 43.41
N LEU A 687 -1.14 -48.15 43.27
CA LEU A 687 -2.21 -48.29 44.26
C LEU A 687 -2.69 -49.74 44.34
N PRO A 688 -2.95 -50.27 45.56
CA PRO A 688 -2.86 -49.61 46.86
C PRO A 688 -1.49 -49.75 47.58
N LEU A 689 -0.46 -50.31 46.93
CA LEU A 689 0.83 -50.64 47.54
C LEU A 689 1.67 -49.43 47.94
N VAL A 690 1.48 -48.29 47.27
CA VAL A 690 2.18 -47.03 47.56
C VAL A 690 1.13 -45.93 47.75
N THR A 691 1.11 -45.32 48.93
CA THR A 691 0.30 -44.13 49.27
C THR A 691 1.12 -42.85 49.12
N VAL A 692 0.49 -41.67 49.20
CA VAL A 692 1.21 -40.38 49.22
C VAL A 692 2.23 -40.33 50.35
N SER A 693 1.83 -40.74 51.56
CA SER A 693 2.69 -40.80 52.74
C SER A 693 3.86 -41.78 52.56
N GLY A 694 3.59 -42.97 52.00
CA GLY A 694 4.62 -43.97 51.72
C GLY A 694 5.63 -43.52 50.67
N TYR A 695 5.17 -42.83 49.62
CA TYR A 695 6.06 -42.21 48.63
C TYR A 695 6.94 -41.13 49.28
N LEU A 696 6.35 -40.26 50.10
CA LEU A 696 7.06 -39.19 50.79
C LEU A 696 8.13 -39.75 51.77
N GLN A 697 7.83 -40.85 52.47
CA GLN A 697 8.78 -41.51 53.34
C GLN A 697 9.99 -42.05 52.55
N LEU A 698 9.74 -42.79 51.47
CA LEU A 698 10.80 -43.30 50.58
C LEU A 698 11.61 -42.14 49.98
N PHE A 699 10.95 -41.05 49.59
CA PHE A 699 11.60 -39.86 49.04
C PHE A 699 12.47 -39.15 50.07
N ARG A 700 12.14 -39.19 51.36
CA ARG A 700 12.94 -38.55 52.41
C ARG A 700 14.11 -39.41 52.90
N GLU A 701 14.00 -40.73 52.80
CA GLU A 701 14.92 -41.72 53.38
C GLU A 701 16.36 -41.62 52.86
N SER A 702 16.58 -41.46 51.55
CA SER A 702 17.93 -41.34 50.98
C SER A 702 17.94 -40.62 49.64
N GLU A 703 19.09 -40.03 49.24
CA GLU A 703 19.26 -39.46 47.89
C GLU A 703 19.13 -40.54 46.80
N SER A 704 19.58 -41.77 47.07
CA SER A 704 19.43 -42.91 46.15
C SER A 704 17.96 -43.25 45.89
N ASN A 705 17.11 -43.23 46.93
CA ASN A 705 15.67 -43.41 46.76
C ASN A 705 15.03 -42.28 45.95
N ARG A 706 15.42 -41.01 46.20
CA ARG A 706 14.94 -39.86 45.40
C ARG A 706 15.29 -40.03 43.93
N ALA A 707 16.54 -40.40 43.64
CA ALA A 707 17.02 -40.68 42.29
C ALA A 707 16.15 -41.76 41.63
N HIS A 708 15.96 -42.90 42.31
CA HIS A 708 15.18 -44.01 41.79
C HIS A 708 13.72 -43.64 41.51
N LEU A 709 13.09 -42.89 42.42
CA LEU A 709 11.68 -42.49 42.29
C LEU A 709 11.47 -41.47 41.15
N LEU A 710 12.41 -40.55 40.94
CA LEU A 710 12.36 -39.56 39.85
C LEU A 710 12.79 -40.14 38.51
N GLN A 711 13.57 -41.23 38.50
CA GLN A 711 14.01 -41.94 37.28
C GLN A 711 13.00 -42.97 36.77
N HIS A 712 11.94 -43.25 37.52
CA HIS A 712 11.09 -44.40 37.22
C HIS A 712 10.25 -44.23 35.92
N GLU A 713 10.53 -45.06 34.91
CA GLU A 713 9.92 -45.02 33.56
C GLU A 713 8.62 -45.84 33.40
N GLY A 714 8.04 -46.36 34.48
CA GLY A 714 6.96 -47.37 34.40
C GLY A 714 5.66 -46.92 33.69
N ALA A 715 5.42 -45.62 33.55
CA ALA A 715 4.23 -45.07 32.89
C ALA A 715 4.55 -44.62 31.46
N LYS A 716 4.10 -45.37 30.45
CA LYS A 716 4.16 -44.97 29.04
C LYS A 716 3.11 -43.89 28.76
N ASP A 717 3.46 -42.63 28.96
CA ASP A 717 2.58 -41.50 28.62
C ASP A 717 2.61 -41.23 27.11
N LEU A 718 1.51 -41.57 26.41
CA LEU A 718 1.32 -41.31 24.97
C LEU A 718 1.34 -39.82 24.59
N ARG A 719 1.34 -38.92 25.58
CA ARG A 719 1.41 -37.47 25.38
C ARG A 719 2.85 -36.94 25.34
N ARG A 720 3.85 -37.80 25.48
CA ARG A 720 5.27 -37.42 25.40
C ARG A 720 5.88 -37.87 24.08
N ASP A 721 6.91 -37.15 23.63
CA ASP A 721 7.72 -37.57 22.50
C ASP A 721 8.33 -38.96 22.81
N PRO A 722 8.08 -40.00 22.00
CA PRO A 722 8.61 -41.35 22.23
C PRO A 722 10.14 -41.41 22.26
N SER A 723 10.82 -40.40 21.71
CA SER A 723 12.29 -40.26 21.67
C SER A 723 12.88 -39.57 22.91
N ILE A 724 12.06 -38.92 23.75
CA ILE A 724 12.50 -38.27 25.00
C ILE A 724 11.85 -39.00 26.18
N ARG A 725 12.42 -40.15 26.54
CA ARG A 725 11.95 -41.00 27.65
C ARG A 725 12.64 -40.62 28.95
N ASN A 726 12.37 -39.44 29.48
CA ASN A 726 13.31 -38.84 30.42
C ASN A 726 12.67 -38.46 31.76
N ALA A 727 13.27 -38.99 32.82
CA ALA A 727 13.15 -38.58 34.20
C ALA A 727 13.32 -37.06 34.33
N VAL A 728 12.78 -36.48 35.39
CA VAL A 728 13.10 -35.10 35.82
C VAL A 728 14.64 -34.87 35.81
N ILE A 729 15.40 -35.87 36.27
CA ILE A 729 16.87 -35.90 36.23
C ILE A 729 17.45 -35.86 34.81
N THR A 730 16.90 -36.63 33.88
CA THR A 730 17.43 -36.71 32.51
C THR A 730 17.17 -35.42 31.71
N THR A 731 16.10 -34.68 32.01
CA THR A 731 15.89 -33.34 31.44
C THR A 731 17.01 -32.38 31.84
N TRP A 732 17.48 -32.43 33.10
CA TRP A 732 18.62 -31.65 33.57
C TRP A 732 19.95 -32.14 33.01
N GLN A 733 20.14 -33.44 32.82
CA GLN A 733 21.35 -33.99 32.18
C GLN A 733 21.54 -33.40 30.77
N VAL A 734 20.47 -33.32 29.97
CA VAL A 734 20.54 -32.71 28.63
C VAL A 734 20.91 -31.22 28.70
N SER A 735 20.35 -30.47 29.65
CA SER A 735 20.74 -29.06 29.86
C SER A 735 22.20 -28.93 30.30
N PHE A 736 22.65 -29.82 31.19
CA PHE A 736 24.01 -29.83 31.70
C PHE A 736 25.04 -30.14 30.60
N GLU A 737 24.77 -31.12 29.75
CA GLU A 737 25.62 -31.47 28.60
C GLU A 737 25.72 -30.30 27.61
N LYS A 738 24.61 -29.58 27.39
CA LYS A 738 24.62 -28.39 26.55
C LYS A 738 25.43 -27.24 27.16
N ILE A 739 25.24 -26.96 28.45
CA ILE A 739 26.02 -25.95 29.18
C ILE A 739 27.51 -26.32 29.15
N ARG A 740 27.86 -27.58 29.37
CA ARG A 740 29.24 -28.08 29.31
C ARG A 740 29.89 -27.86 27.95
N HIS A 741 29.12 -28.02 26.87
CA HIS A 741 29.60 -27.74 25.52
C HIS A 741 29.83 -26.23 25.29
N ASP A 742 28.88 -25.39 25.70
CA ASP A 742 28.91 -23.95 25.38
C ASP A 742 29.80 -23.14 26.33
N GLN A 743 29.85 -23.51 27.61
CA GLN A 743 30.63 -22.86 28.67
C GLN A 743 31.23 -23.91 29.63
N PRO A 744 32.43 -24.44 29.32
CA PRO A 744 33.05 -25.52 30.08
C PRO A 744 33.29 -25.25 31.57
N ALA A 745 33.39 -23.97 31.98
CA ALA A 745 33.59 -23.58 33.38
C ALA A 745 32.30 -23.56 34.23
N ALA A 746 31.13 -23.50 33.59
CA ALA A 746 29.84 -23.46 34.29
C ALA A 746 29.46 -24.79 34.99
N PRO A 747 29.68 -25.98 34.39
CA PRO A 747 29.52 -27.27 35.08
C PRO A 747 30.34 -27.41 36.35
N ASP A 748 31.60 -26.97 36.31
CA ASP A 748 32.54 -27.04 37.44
C ASP A 748 32.06 -26.15 38.60
N LEU A 749 31.59 -24.95 38.26
CA LEU A 749 30.98 -24.05 39.22
C LEU A 749 29.71 -24.65 39.83
N LEU A 750 28.84 -25.24 39.02
CA LEU A 750 27.61 -25.89 39.49
C LEU A 750 27.91 -27.12 40.36
N ALA A 751 28.94 -27.90 40.02
CA ALA A 751 29.41 -29.05 40.79
C ALA A 751 29.88 -28.60 42.18
N LEU A 752 30.71 -27.56 42.25
CA LEU A 752 31.15 -26.97 43.52
C LEU A 752 29.97 -26.44 44.34
N MET A 753 29.08 -25.65 43.74
CA MET A 753 27.88 -25.13 44.40
C MET A 753 26.99 -26.25 44.95
N SER A 754 26.91 -27.39 44.25
CA SER A 754 26.09 -28.52 44.69
C SER A 754 26.60 -29.20 45.96
N MET A 755 27.83 -28.92 46.43
CA MET A 755 28.38 -29.45 47.68
C MET A 755 27.97 -28.63 48.91
N PHE A 756 27.62 -27.36 48.75
CA PHE A 756 27.21 -26.47 49.85
C PHE A 756 25.73 -26.63 50.22
N ASP A 757 25.29 -25.91 51.27
CA ASP A 757 23.87 -25.69 51.49
C ASP A 757 23.29 -24.99 50.25
N ARG A 758 22.12 -25.46 49.80
CA ARG A 758 21.50 -24.98 48.56
C ARG A 758 21.05 -23.52 48.64
N GLN A 759 20.95 -22.94 49.83
CA GLN A 759 20.54 -21.55 50.04
C GLN A 759 21.66 -20.73 50.66
N GLY A 760 21.78 -19.47 50.25
CA GLY A 760 22.70 -18.52 50.86
C GLY A 760 24.18 -18.81 50.55
N ILE A 761 24.52 -19.38 49.39
CA ILE A 761 25.91 -19.68 49.01
C ILE A 761 26.64 -18.35 48.72
N PRO A 762 27.63 -17.93 49.52
CA PRO A 762 28.31 -16.65 49.30
C PRO A 762 29.22 -16.67 48.07
N GLU A 763 29.24 -15.59 47.27
CA GLU A 763 30.12 -15.46 46.08
C GLU A 763 31.60 -15.76 46.38
N TYR A 764 32.09 -15.36 47.56
CA TYR A 764 33.50 -15.52 47.90
C TYR A 764 33.94 -16.99 48.02
N LEU A 765 33.04 -17.92 48.34
CA LEU A 765 33.35 -19.37 48.39
C LEU A 765 33.50 -19.98 46.99
N LEU A 766 33.00 -19.31 45.95
CA LEU A 766 32.96 -19.83 44.59
C LEU A 766 34.08 -19.27 43.70
N ARG A 767 34.78 -18.22 44.16
CA ARG A 767 35.65 -17.39 43.31
C ARG A 767 37.15 -17.61 43.52
N GLU A 768 37.57 -18.60 44.31
CA GLU A 768 38.88 -18.57 45.00
C GLU A 768 40.13 -18.32 44.13
N ASP A 769 40.12 -18.54 42.79
CA ASP A 769 41.20 -18.11 41.89
C ASP A 769 40.77 -17.88 40.41
N THR A 770 39.47 -17.69 40.14
CA THR A 770 38.94 -17.58 38.76
C THR A 770 38.95 -16.14 38.24
N ASP A 771 39.33 -15.97 36.97
CA ASP A 771 39.23 -14.68 36.29
C ASP A 771 37.79 -14.12 36.36
N VAL A 772 37.66 -12.82 36.64
CA VAL A 772 36.36 -12.17 36.91
C VAL A 772 35.41 -12.28 35.72
N LEU A 773 35.93 -12.24 34.48
CA LEU A 773 35.12 -12.38 33.27
C LEU A 773 34.66 -13.83 33.10
N GLN A 774 35.58 -14.80 33.25
CA GLN A 774 35.24 -16.22 33.15
C GLN A 774 34.23 -16.67 34.20
N PHE A 775 34.38 -16.19 35.44
CA PHE A 775 33.41 -16.44 36.51
C PHE A 775 32.04 -15.82 36.20
N GLY A 776 32.03 -14.59 35.67
CA GLY A 776 30.82 -13.92 35.21
C GLY A 776 30.09 -14.67 34.09
N ASP A 777 30.83 -15.14 33.07
CA ASP A 777 30.27 -15.89 31.94
C ASP A 777 29.71 -17.26 32.39
N ALA A 778 30.41 -17.95 33.29
CA ALA A 778 29.95 -19.20 33.88
C ALA A 778 28.66 -19.01 34.69
N LEU A 779 28.59 -17.97 35.54
CA LEU A 779 27.38 -17.62 36.28
C LEU A 779 26.21 -17.24 35.36
N ALA A 780 26.48 -16.44 34.32
CA ALA A 780 25.47 -16.01 33.36
C ALA A 780 24.83 -17.22 32.64
N ALA A 781 25.61 -18.25 32.32
CA ALA A 781 25.10 -19.49 31.75
C ALA A 781 24.18 -20.23 32.73
N LEU A 782 24.59 -20.41 33.99
CA LEU A 782 23.78 -21.10 35.00
C LEU A 782 22.47 -20.36 35.32
N ILE A 783 22.52 -19.03 35.41
CA ILE A 783 21.34 -18.17 35.61
C ILE A 783 20.42 -18.24 34.38
N SER A 784 20.97 -18.23 33.17
CA SER A 784 20.16 -18.28 31.94
C SER A 784 19.36 -19.58 31.81
N TYR A 785 19.88 -20.69 32.33
CA TYR A 785 19.15 -21.96 32.44
C TYR A 785 18.29 -22.09 33.71
N SER A 786 18.21 -21.04 34.53
CA SER A 786 17.49 -21.03 35.81
C SER A 786 17.93 -22.14 36.77
N LEU A 787 19.21 -22.55 36.70
CA LEU A 787 19.78 -23.57 37.60
C LEU A 787 20.13 -22.98 38.97
N ILE A 788 20.45 -21.68 38.99
CA ILE A 788 20.78 -20.92 40.20
C ILE A 788 20.09 -19.55 40.15
N HIS A 789 19.83 -18.97 41.31
CA HIS A 789 19.29 -17.62 41.48
C HIS A 789 20.27 -16.75 42.26
N LEU A 790 20.37 -15.46 41.89
CA LEU A 790 21.20 -14.47 42.59
C LEU A 790 20.33 -13.58 43.47
N GLU A 791 20.64 -13.52 44.76
CA GLU A 791 20.01 -12.58 45.69
C GLU A 791 20.79 -11.25 45.71
N ILE A 792 20.15 -10.21 45.16
CA ILE A 792 20.79 -8.95 44.75
C ILE A 792 21.36 -8.17 45.95
N GLU A 793 20.78 -8.31 47.15
CA GLU A 793 21.15 -7.51 48.32
C GLU A 793 22.42 -8.02 49.04
N GLY A 794 22.93 -9.21 48.72
CA GLY A 794 24.04 -9.82 49.46
C GLY A 794 25.08 -10.63 48.66
N LYS A 795 24.96 -10.75 47.33
CA LYS A 795 25.81 -11.64 46.50
C LYS A 795 25.78 -13.09 47.02
N PHE A 796 24.59 -13.55 47.36
CA PHE A 796 24.32 -14.95 47.70
C PHE A 796 23.67 -15.64 46.52
N PHE A 797 23.96 -16.93 46.38
CA PHE A 797 23.39 -17.78 45.36
C PHE A 797 22.54 -18.88 45.99
N ASP A 798 21.38 -19.11 45.37
CA ASP A 798 20.47 -20.19 45.72
C ASP A 798 20.39 -21.20 44.57
N MET A 799 20.22 -22.47 44.93
CA MET A 799 20.01 -23.59 44.01
C MET A 799 18.75 -24.35 44.39
N HIS A 800 18.00 -24.78 43.39
CA HIS A 800 16.90 -25.71 43.57
C HIS A 800 17.42 -27.07 44.09
N ARG A 801 16.75 -27.67 45.07
CA ARG A 801 17.08 -28.99 45.64
C ARG A 801 17.14 -30.05 44.55
N LEU A 802 16.23 -30.01 43.58
CA LEU A 802 16.23 -30.97 42.49
C LEU A 802 17.39 -30.76 41.50
N VAL A 803 17.86 -29.53 41.34
CA VAL A 803 19.09 -29.22 40.58
C VAL A 803 20.30 -29.78 41.33
N GLN A 804 20.42 -29.50 42.64
CA GLN A 804 21.51 -30.03 43.48
C GLN A 804 21.58 -31.56 43.43
N LEU A 805 20.44 -32.23 43.63
CA LEU A 805 20.35 -33.68 43.57
C LEU A 805 20.76 -34.22 42.20
N SER A 806 20.27 -33.60 41.12
CA SER A 806 20.59 -34.03 39.75
C SER A 806 22.07 -33.86 39.42
N THR A 807 22.70 -32.77 39.88
CA THR A 807 24.14 -32.53 39.73
C THR A 807 24.94 -33.59 40.48
N ARG A 808 24.61 -33.89 41.74
CA ARG A 808 25.32 -34.92 42.53
C ARG A 808 25.23 -36.31 41.90
N ILE A 809 24.05 -36.71 41.45
CA ILE A 809 23.85 -38.00 40.76
C ILE A 809 24.68 -38.09 39.47
N LEU A 810 24.77 -36.98 38.73
CA LEU A 810 25.60 -36.92 37.53
C LEU A 810 27.09 -37.09 37.87
N LEU A 811 27.57 -36.42 38.92
CA LEU A 811 28.94 -36.55 39.41
C LEU A 811 29.25 -37.96 39.94
N GLU A 812 28.31 -38.62 40.62
CA GLU A 812 28.44 -40.02 41.03
C GLU A 812 28.56 -40.95 39.82
N THR A 813 27.73 -40.74 38.80
CA THR A 813 27.76 -41.51 37.55
C THR A 813 29.09 -41.33 36.80
N GLN A 814 29.69 -40.14 36.91
CA GLN A 814 31.00 -39.80 36.32
C GLN A 814 32.19 -40.17 37.20
N GLN A 815 31.95 -40.69 38.42
CA GLN A 815 32.99 -40.98 39.43
C GLN A 815 33.78 -39.76 39.90
N GLU A 816 33.17 -38.57 39.82
CA GLU A 816 33.79 -37.29 40.20
C GLU A 816 33.28 -36.76 41.54
N LEU A 817 32.26 -37.38 42.16
CA LEU A 817 31.65 -36.84 43.38
C LEU A 817 32.66 -36.64 44.52
N SER A 818 33.53 -37.62 44.77
CA SER A 818 34.53 -37.54 45.85
C SER A 818 35.54 -36.41 45.64
N LEU A 819 35.90 -36.11 44.39
CA LEU A 819 36.81 -35.01 44.04
C LEU A 819 36.20 -33.66 44.45
N TRP A 820 34.92 -33.46 44.17
CA TRP A 820 34.23 -32.22 44.50
C TRP A 820 33.94 -32.08 46.00
N GLN A 821 33.71 -33.19 46.71
CA GLN A 821 33.60 -33.21 48.17
C GLN A 821 34.90 -32.84 48.88
N GLU A 822 36.05 -33.20 48.33
CA GLU A 822 37.36 -32.78 48.86
C GLU A 822 37.66 -31.31 48.58
N LYS A 823 37.09 -30.77 47.50
CA LYS A 823 37.31 -29.39 47.04
C LYS A 823 36.41 -28.35 47.72
N SER A 824 35.24 -28.77 48.22
CA SER A 824 34.28 -27.95 48.99
C SER A 824 34.55 -28.00 50.48
#